data_AF-A0A9P6H8Q5-F1
#
_entry.id   AF-A0A9P6H8Q5-F1
#
_cell.length_a   1.000
_cell.length_b   1.000
_cell.length_c   1.000
_cell.angle_alpha   90.00
_cell.angle_beta   90.00
_cell.angle_gamma   90.00
#
_symmetry.space_group_name_H-M   'P 1'
#
loop_
_entity.id
_entity.type
_entity.pdbx_description
1 polymer ?
#
loop_
_entity_poly.entity_id
_entity_poly.type
_entity_poly.pdbx_seq_one_letter_code
_entity_poly.pdbx_strand_id
1 'polypeptide(L)'
;MPATRSTTKRQRETQNFRQSIARQNFGDYHKCKSCGGLFSLYHNAHKRHVQLCEARSKRLRDEEAQRLAERYTPTPEPYTHVSSAEDTEIGLGVEFPMEVVMDHDYPIPLPALDVGDDAKPPLQGGSLGATPQGNPLNIDPLLETTPPPGKPRDTFGIGTAPEYEELGSPQLGQTLIVYHPFAGHPPEIVNTANLTWTREFDLPPPSEEPWAPFKTRADFEQAELFLHHNCTDSMINDQLQLNQRSSPTTHTMKNAHQMHKILAEASQHQDTSSFRSVEISVPYSHGVKSEDRTYTVFFRPAMEAILDVIEDPDLHPSFTFYPERHYVMIGGNYRIGPEKVVVQMTLYSDASRLDKLSRKKVWGVWAWIGNIPKHMRMRASGKGSAILLGFLPEVPGKQGDNSSALADHRTYVYHSGILEMLRSAIPAAGREGFIFDDGSASGCAAQLVLSILSVDYDEAAASILGSQSEWVCPICLVPHDFLWDLSEVIYPLRSRDGTLRLIEKAEGCSTKAGAYQVLLDQSIRNIPNTFLNHFSLHLVVYSTFCADVLHQIEQGIWGQHVWKMIKSGYLSHVELQVLDNNFKRLPPYSDIHHFPNGVSDLSGITGKEQGTILRYISPLMLGVCDDHNTDDLLIPALRALACVLTLARFHVHTSKTLLLLRHQIQQFGQLAKKIRESEAHRNTKELSFNWPKMHSLTHLVESICRRGVISGSSTDRGEALHPQNRKDWGRSNKQASAQSQMLRMSHERGTIQQIRSEVDGYDKSQLLGKGAIAGAPSNPTEPRVFLCSQVRRSLTASAYGAILSENLGIKDFVTPLSDLLQGKMRPNARFNQVKMFSSCRVSYLCQETGILQQEIFHVTSKWQNSGPRYDSVIIQGQQRSNFFFAEVRGLFSVLVGDTTFGVAIVKPFTQKTRNKVTGYIELEAAKEGSFEFCFIESIIRTVHILPPTPHNPWSVVQDLTDGDIYLRISHLK
;
A
#
# COMPACT_ATOMS: atom_id res chain seq x y z
N MET A 1 -31.64 -47.03 -10.56
CA MET A 1 -30.45 -47.40 -11.37
C MET A 1 -30.91 -47.53 -12.82
N PRO A 2 -30.15 -47.15 -13.86
CA PRO A 2 -28.67 -47.07 -13.92
C PRO A 2 -28.11 -45.66 -14.17
N ALA A 3 -26.96 -45.33 -13.56
CA ALA A 3 -26.27 -44.04 -13.78
C ALA A 3 -24.72 -44.10 -13.66
N THR A 4 -24.13 -45.28 -13.42
CA THR A 4 -22.73 -45.43 -12.94
C THR A 4 -21.73 -45.94 -13.99
N ARG A 5 -22.14 -46.15 -15.25
CA ARG A 5 -21.29 -46.72 -16.33
C ARG A 5 -20.73 -45.72 -17.34
N SER A 6 -21.21 -44.48 -17.42
CA SER A 6 -20.73 -43.47 -18.39
C SER A 6 -19.57 -42.62 -17.86
N THR A 7 -19.66 -42.18 -16.59
CA THR A 7 -18.62 -41.40 -15.90
C THR A 7 -17.30 -42.16 -15.79
N THR A 8 -17.38 -43.44 -15.40
CA THR A 8 -16.21 -44.34 -15.30
C THR A 8 -15.52 -44.61 -16.63
N LYS A 9 -16.26 -44.58 -17.77
CA LYS A 9 -15.64 -44.68 -19.11
C LYS A 9 -14.86 -43.42 -19.45
N ARG A 10 -15.48 -42.24 -19.30
CA ARG A 10 -14.86 -40.93 -19.61
C ARG A 10 -13.64 -40.65 -18.72
N GLN A 11 -13.68 -41.07 -17.44
CA GLN A 11 -12.53 -41.00 -16.54
C GLN A 11 -11.39 -41.93 -16.97
N ARG A 12 -11.67 -43.19 -17.34
CA ARG A 12 -10.64 -44.11 -17.86
C ARG A 12 -10.04 -43.63 -19.18
N GLU A 13 -10.84 -43.09 -20.10
CA GLU A 13 -10.36 -42.50 -21.35
C GLU A 13 -9.43 -41.30 -21.09
N THR A 14 -9.80 -40.42 -20.14
CA THR A 14 -8.95 -39.28 -19.72
C THR A 14 -7.68 -39.74 -19.00
N GLN A 15 -7.75 -40.79 -18.19
CA GLN A 15 -6.60 -41.33 -17.45
C GLN A 15 -5.61 -42.05 -18.40
N ASN A 16 -6.12 -42.80 -19.37
CA ASN A 16 -5.29 -43.41 -20.42
C ASN A 16 -4.62 -42.36 -21.31
N PHE A 17 -5.33 -41.26 -21.64
CA PHE A 17 -4.75 -40.13 -22.38
C PHE A 17 -3.63 -39.42 -21.59
N ARG A 18 -3.82 -39.22 -20.28
CA ARG A 18 -2.77 -38.70 -19.39
C ARG A 18 -1.57 -39.65 -19.30
N GLN A 19 -1.80 -40.97 -19.24
CA GLN A 19 -0.73 -41.97 -19.25
C GLN A 19 -0.03 -42.14 -20.61
N SER A 20 -0.68 -41.83 -21.74
CA SER A 20 -0.01 -41.80 -23.05
C SER A 20 0.90 -40.58 -23.20
N ILE A 21 0.50 -39.42 -22.68
CA ILE A 21 1.33 -38.20 -22.65
C ILE A 21 2.55 -38.39 -21.73
N ALA A 22 2.38 -39.00 -20.55
CA ALA A 22 3.45 -39.27 -19.60
C ALA A 22 4.48 -40.34 -20.05
N ARG A 23 4.44 -40.79 -21.30
CA ARG A 23 5.36 -41.79 -21.88
C ARG A 23 6.01 -41.35 -23.20
N GLN A 24 5.87 -40.07 -23.59
CA GLN A 24 6.46 -39.55 -24.83
C GLN A 24 7.52 -38.49 -24.51
N ASN A 25 8.73 -38.68 -25.04
CA ASN A 25 9.80 -37.70 -24.96
C ASN A 25 9.44 -36.48 -25.83
N PHE A 26 9.28 -35.32 -25.21
CA PHE A 26 8.97 -34.06 -25.89
C PHE A 26 10.23 -33.46 -26.55
N GLY A 27 10.73 -34.10 -27.60
CA GLY A 27 11.92 -33.66 -28.34
C GLY A 27 11.63 -32.62 -29.44
N ASP A 28 10.69 -32.90 -30.33
CA ASP A 28 10.67 -32.28 -31.66
C ASP A 28 9.54 -31.25 -31.87
N TYR A 29 9.94 -30.02 -32.23
CA TYR A 29 9.07 -28.93 -32.66
C TYR A 29 9.43 -28.44 -34.06
N HIS A 30 8.44 -28.07 -34.86
CA HIS A 30 8.67 -27.34 -36.10
C HIS A 30 8.66 -25.83 -35.86
N LYS A 31 9.78 -25.17 -36.22
CA LYS A 31 9.91 -23.71 -36.22
C LYS A 31 9.50 -23.14 -37.58
N CYS A 32 8.50 -22.27 -37.60
CA CYS A 32 8.12 -21.53 -38.81
C CYS A 32 9.26 -20.58 -39.20
N LYS A 33 9.84 -20.75 -40.40
CA LYS A 33 10.98 -19.95 -40.87
C LYS A 33 10.67 -18.44 -40.98
N SER A 34 9.42 -18.08 -41.20
CA SER A 34 8.99 -16.69 -41.50
C SER A 34 8.65 -15.85 -40.26
N CYS A 35 8.44 -16.46 -39.09
CA CYS A 35 8.10 -15.74 -37.84
C CYS A 35 8.77 -16.29 -36.58
N GLY A 36 9.48 -17.42 -36.66
CA GLY A 36 10.13 -18.08 -35.53
C GLY A 36 9.20 -18.89 -34.60
N GLY A 37 7.88 -18.87 -34.80
CA GLY A 37 6.91 -19.59 -33.97
C GLY A 37 7.12 -21.11 -33.98
N LEU A 38 6.99 -21.73 -32.81
CA LEU A 38 7.16 -23.18 -32.60
C LEU A 38 5.80 -23.90 -32.60
N PHE A 39 5.74 -25.04 -33.28
CA PHE A 39 4.54 -25.87 -33.41
C PHE A 39 4.89 -27.33 -33.13
N SER A 40 4.05 -28.02 -32.36
CA SER A 40 4.20 -29.46 -32.14
C SER A 40 3.86 -30.25 -33.41
N LEU A 41 4.44 -31.44 -33.56
CA LEU A 41 4.19 -32.33 -34.71
C LEU A 41 2.73 -32.77 -34.84
N TYR A 42 1.98 -32.81 -33.74
CA TYR A 42 0.62 -33.32 -33.68
C TYR A 42 -0.46 -32.27 -33.97
N HIS A 43 -0.46 -31.68 -35.17
CA HIS A 43 -1.65 -31.25 -35.95
C HIS A 43 -1.19 -30.56 -37.25
N ASN A 44 -2.10 -30.42 -38.24
CA ASN A 44 -1.86 -29.61 -39.45
C ASN A 44 -1.67 -28.08 -39.18
N ALA A 45 -1.59 -27.68 -37.90
CA ALA A 45 -1.37 -26.31 -37.46
C ALA A 45 -0.11 -25.69 -38.06
N HIS A 46 1.02 -26.41 -38.12
CA HIS A 46 2.26 -25.86 -38.70
C HIS A 46 2.08 -25.49 -40.17
N LYS A 47 1.53 -26.38 -41.02
CA LYS A 47 1.28 -26.10 -42.44
C LYS A 47 0.30 -24.94 -42.64
N ARG A 48 -0.80 -24.92 -41.89
CA ARG A 48 -1.81 -23.86 -41.97
C ARG A 48 -1.27 -22.51 -41.49
N HIS A 49 -0.42 -22.52 -40.47
CA HIS A 49 0.29 -21.33 -40.00
C HIS A 49 1.30 -20.83 -41.04
N VAL A 50 2.12 -21.70 -41.62
CA VAL A 50 3.10 -21.32 -42.67
C VAL A 50 2.39 -20.61 -43.82
N GLN A 51 1.32 -21.18 -44.37
CA GLN A 51 0.53 -20.56 -45.45
C GLN A 51 -0.03 -19.17 -45.06
N LEU A 52 -0.60 -19.03 -43.85
CA LEU A 52 -1.12 -17.74 -43.37
C LEU A 52 0.00 -16.73 -43.07
N CYS A 53 1.15 -17.19 -42.61
CA CYS A 53 2.33 -16.37 -42.32
C CYS A 53 2.97 -15.87 -43.62
N GLU A 54 3.09 -16.72 -44.63
CA GLU A 54 3.56 -16.35 -45.98
C GLU A 54 2.61 -15.36 -46.66
N ALA A 55 1.29 -15.58 -46.57
CA ALA A 55 0.29 -14.64 -47.08
C ALA A 55 0.35 -13.28 -46.39
N ARG A 56 0.46 -13.25 -45.04
CA ARG A 56 0.62 -12.00 -44.27
C ARG A 56 1.96 -11.31 -44.58
N SER A 57 3.04 -12.09 -44.71
CA SER A 57 4.38 -11.58 -45.02
C SER A 57 4.45 -11.01 -46.44
N LYS A 58 3.71 -11.57 -47.40
CA LYS A 58 3.53 -10.98 -48.73
C LYS A 58 2.77 -9.65 -48.63
N ARG A 59 1.58 -9.66 -48.01
CA ARG A 59 0.74 -8.48 -47.87
C ARG A 59 1.47 -7.28 -47.23
N LEU A 60 2.26 -7.52 -46.19
CA LEU A 60 3.07 -6.47 -45.54
C LEU A 60 4.16 -5.89 -46.48
N ARG A 61 4.79 -6.71 -47.33
CA ARG A 61 5.73 -6.21 -48.35
C ARG A 61 5.03 -5.39 -49.42
N ASP A 62 3.85 -5.83 -49.85
CA ASP A 62 3.03 -5.12 -50.84
C ASP A 62 2.60 -3.74 -50.28
N GLU A 63 2.16 -3.68 -49.02
CA GLU A 63 1.78 -2.45 -48.30
C GLU A 63 2.98 -1.51 -48.02
N GLU A 64 4.16 -2.06 -47.72
CA GLU A 64 5.39 -1.27 -47.47
C GLU A 64 6.01 -0.72 -48.76
N ALA A 65 5.95 -1.48 -49.87
CA ALA A 65 6.34 -1.00 -51.19
C ALA A 65 5.46 0.18 -51.67
N GLN A 66 4.16 0.15 -51.37
CA GLN A 66 3.22 1.22 -51.71
C GLN A 66 3.57 2.53 -50.98
N ARG A 67 3.84 2.46 -49.66
CA ARG A 67 4.30 3.62 -48.85
C ARG A 67 5.64 4.19 -49.30
N LEU A 68 6.51 3.36 -49.87
CA LEU A 68 7.79 3.82 -50.42
C LEU A 68 7.62 4.57 -51.75
N ALA A 69 6.66 4.17 -52.59
CA ALA A 69 6.36 4.86 -53.85
C ALA A 69 5.78 6.27 -53.61
N GLU A 70 4.91 6.42 -52.60
CA GLU A 70 4.30 7.69 -52.20
C GLU A 70 5.34 8.72 -51.71
N ARG A 71 6.53 8.29 -51.28
CA ARG A 71 7.56 9.14 -50.68
C ARG A 71 8.51 9.84 -51.66
N TYR A 72 8.40 9.55 -52.96
CA TYR A 72 9.36 10.00 -53.99
C TYR A 72 8.72 10.79 -55.15
N THR A 73 7.52 11.36 -54.97
CA THR A 73 6.97 12.34 -55.93
C THR A 73 7.59 13.73 -55.68
N PRO A 74 8.37 14.30 -56.63
CA PRO A 74 8.98 15.61 -56.42
C PRO A 74 7.95 16.73 -56.62
N THR A 75 7.97 17.73 -55.74
CA THR A 75 7.41 19.07 -55.99
C THR A 75 8.56 20.08 -56.04
N PRO A 76 8.54 21.09 -56.95
CA PRO A 76 9.72 21.88 -57.28
C PRO A 76 9.78 23.26 -56.57
N GLU A 77 10.98 23.86 -56.63
CA GLU A 77 11.31 25.28 -56.35
C GLU A 77 11.31 25.77 -54.87
N PRO A 78 12.07 26.85 -54.53
CA PRO A 78 13.42 27.21 -55.01
C PRO A 78 14.42 27.60 -53.89
N TYR A 79 15.67 27.94 -54.25
CA TYR A 79 16.82 28.22 -53.38
C TYR A 79 16.89 29.66 -52.82
N THR A 80 17.51 29.81 -51.63
CA THR A 80 18.42 30.93 -51.28
C THR A 80 19.56 30.49 -50.34
N HIS A 81 20.78 31.00 -50.56
CA HIS A 81 22.00 30.81 -49.73
C HIS A 81 21.99 31.80 -48.50
N VAL A 82 22.96 31.92 -47.56
CA VAL A 82 24.36 31.45 -47.28
C VAL A 82 24.62 31.59 -45.74
N SER A 83 25.70 31.26 -44.99
CA SER A 83 27.07 30.68 -45.13
C SER A 83 27.56 30.11 -43.76
N SER A 84 28.82 29.61 -43.68
CA SER A 84 29.80 29.62 -42.55
C SER A 84 29.36 29.30 -41.10
N ALA A 85 29.96 28.35 -40.35
CA ALA A 85 31.37 28.23 -39.91
C ALA A 85 31.81 29.34 -38.93
N GLU A 86 32.65 29.13 -37.91
CA GLU A 86 33.64 28.05 -37.66
C GLU A 86 33.90 27.82 -36.14
N ASP A 87 34.89 26.99 -35.77
CA ASP A 87 35.13 26.44 -34.41
C ASP A 87 36.09 27.26 -33.48
N THR A 88 36.23 26.76 -32.24
CA THR A 88 37.42 26.74 -31.34
C THR A 88 37.75 27.84 -30.28
N GLU A 89 38.13 27.30 -29.10
CA GLU A 89 39.07 27.75 -28.05
C GLU A 89 38.80 28.97 -27.13
N ILE A 90 38.79 28.68 -25.81
CA ILE A 90 39.21 29.57 -24.70
C ILE A 90 40.14 28.74 -23.77
N GLY A 91 41.22 29.36 -23.28
CA GLY A 91 42.33 28.68 -22.60
C GLY A 91 42.25 28.55 -21.07
N LEU A 92 43.26 27.88 -20.50
CA LEU A 92 43.42 27.55 -19.07
C LEU A 92 44.02 28.70 -18.22
N GLY A 93 43.74 28.69 -16.91
CA GLY A 93 44.51 29.49 -15.94
C GLY A 93 44.06 29.43 -14.47
N VAL A 94 44.73 28.59 -13.66
CA VAL A 94 45.02 28.75 -12.20
C VAL A 94 43.80 28.94 -11.26
N GLU A 95 43.27 27.94 -10.53
CA GLU A 95 43.81 27.27 -9.29
C GLU A 95 43.91 28.22 -8.07
N PHE A 96 43.71 27.88 -6.78
CA PHE A 96 43.17 26.73 -6.00
C PHE A 96 43.13 27.19 -4.49
N PRO A 97 42.67 26.42 -3.47
CA PRO A 97 41.72 25.30 -3.40
C PRO A 97 40.65 25.43 -2.27
N MET A 98 39.60 24.59 -2.29
CA MET A 98 38.96 24.08 -1.06
C MET A 98 38.21 22.76 -1.34
N GLU A 99 38.90 21.64 -1.25
CA GLU A 99 38.34 20.34 -1.61
C GLU A 99 37.56 19.68 -0.47
N VAL A 100 36.30 19.31 -0.76
CA VAL A 100 35.60 18.22 -0.07
C VAL A 100 35.50 17.07 -1.07
N VAL A 101 36.50 16.19 -1.07
CA VAL A 101 36.49 15.00 -1.93
C VAL A 101 35.43 14.02 -1.44
N MET A 102 34.32 13.94 -2.16
CA MET A 102 33.43 12.78 -2.13
C MET A 102 33.74 11.92 -3.35
N ASP A 103 34.33 10.74 -3.14
CA ASP A 103 34.59 9.77 -4.20
C ASP A 103 33.26 9.27 -4.79
N HIS A 104 32.91 9.82 -5.95
CA HIS A 104 31.74 9.45 -6.73
C HIS A 104 32.04 8.32 -7.72
N ASP A 105 32.51 7.15 -7.24
CA ASP A 105 32.39 5.91 -8.00
C ASP A 105 32.55 4.64 -7.15
N TYR A 106 31.43 3.99 -6.79
CA TYR A 106 31.41 2.60 -6.31
C TYR A 106 30.15 1.87 -6.77
N PRO A 107 30.24 0.92 -7.71
CA PRO A 107 29.09 0.12 -8.14
C PRO A 107 28.68 -0.88 -7.07
N ILE A 108 27.37 -0.97 -6.81
CA ILE A 108 26.80 -2.05 -5.99
C ILE A 108 26.98 -3.36 -6.77
N PRO A 109 27.66 -4.39 -6.23
CA PRO A 109 28.01 -5.58 -7.00
C PRO A 109 26.79 -6.47 -7.26
N LEU A 110 26.29 -6.42 -8.50
CA LEU A 110 25.43 -7.45 -9.07
C LEU A 110 26.27 -8.73 -9.31
N PRO A 111 25.73 -9.94 -9.07
CA PRO A 111 26.41 -11.17 -9.46
C PRO A 111 26.45 -11.27 -10.99
N ALA A 112 27.64 -11.53 -11.55
CA ALA A 112 27.85 -11.55 -12.99
C ALA A 112 27.18 -12.75 -13.68
N LEU A 113 26.80 -12.55 -14.95
CA LEU A 113 26.35 -13.59 -15.88
C LEU A 113 27.30 -13.61 -17.07
N ASP A 114 27.93 -14.76 -17.33
CA ASP A 114 28.76 -14.96 -18.52
C ASP A 114 27.91 -15.03 -19.79
N VAL A 115 28.28 -14.22 -20.79
CA VAL A 115 27.72 -14.26 -22.15
C VAL A 115 28.86 -14.01 -23.13
N GLY A 116 29.17 -15.00 -23.98
CA GLY A 116 30.20 -14.86 -25.01
C GLY A 116 29.68 -14.21 -26.30
N ASP A 117 30.50 -13.34 -26.90
CA ASP A 117 30.30 -12.75 -28.22
C ASP A 117 30.49 -13.77 -29.35
N ASP A 118 29.82 -13.57 -30.51
CA ASP A 118 30.53 -13.55 -31.80
C ASP A 118 29.74 -12.93 -32.99
N ALA A 119 30.50 -12.53 -34.02
CA ALA A 119 30.14 -12.30 -35.45
C ALA A 119 29.31 -11.07 -35.92
N LYS A 120 29.70 -10.55 -37.10
CA LYS A 120 29.09 -9.42 -37.86
C LYS A 120 28.48 -9.87 -39.23
N PRO A 121 27.57 -9.09 -39.86
CA PRO A 121 26.88 -9.45 -41.12
C PRO A 121 27.30 -8.63 -42.38
N PRO A 122 26.94 -9.06 -43.62
CA PRO A 122 27.02 -8.22 -44.83
C PRO A 122 25.76 -8.19 -45.77
N LEU A 123 25.18 -6.99 -45.91
CA LEU A 123 24.68 -6.23 -47.10
C LEU A 123 24.15 -6.82 -48.45
N GLN A 124 23.16 -6.09 -49.02
CA GLN A 124 22.71 -5.95 -50.46
C GLN A 124 22.05 -7.17 -51.17
N GLY A 125 21.14 -7.09 -52.17
CA GLY A 125 20.39 -6.04 -52.93
C GLY A 125 19.60 -6.72 -54.10
N GLY A 126 18.70 -6.16 -54.94
CA GLY A 126 18.01 -4.85 -55.08
C GLY A 126 17.27 -4.72 -56.47
N SER A 127 16.27 -3.81 -56.63
CA SER A 127 15.54 -3.43 -57.90
C SER A 127 14.54 -4.47 -58.51
N LEU A 128 13.58 -4.20 -59.44
CA LEU A 128 12.95 -3.00 -60.06
C LEU A 128 11.62 -3.41 -60.80
N GLY A 129 10.69 -2.48 -61.11
CA GLY A 129 9.53 -2.70 -62.03
C GLY A 129 8.25 -1.89 -61.69
N ALA A 130 7.46 -1.42 -62.68
CA ALA A 130 6.44 -0.37 -62.43
C ALA A 130 5.19 -0.31 -63.39
N THR A 131 4.11 0.34 -62.89
CA THR A 131 3.05 1.10 -63.61
C THR A 131 2.03 0.40 -64.55
N PRO A 132 0.83 1.00 -64.86
CA PRO A 132 0.06 2.05 -64.16
C PRO A 132 -1.50 1.89 -64.11
N GLN A 133 -2.14 2.83 -63.37
CA GLN A 133 -3.48 3.45 -63.58
C GLN A 133 -4.80 2.71 -63.28
N GLY A 134 -5.69 3.40 -62.54
CA GLY A 134 -7.10 3.05 -62.29
C GLY A 134 -7.66 3.67 -61.00
N ASN A 135 -8.26 4.86 -61.07
CA ASN A 135 -8.92 5.61 -59.97
C ASN A 135 -10.17 6.32 -60.55
N PRO A 136 -11.15 6.87 -59.77
CA PRO A 136 -11.16 7.10 -58.31
C PRO A 136 -12.46 6.70 -57.57
N LEU A 137 -12.48 6.88 -56.23
CA LEU A 137 -13.41 7.81 -55.53
C LEU A 137 -13.11 7.88 -54.01
N ASN A 138 -13.37 9.04 -53.39
CA ASN A 138 -12.98 9.35 -52.00
C ASN A 138 -14.00 8.91 -50.95
N ILE A 139 -13.50 8.34 -49.84
CA ILE A 139 -14.10 8.40 -48.49
C ILE A 139 -12.95 8.63 -47.51
N ASP A 140 -13.11 9.56 -46.56
CA ASP A 140 -12.07 10.03 -45.63
C ASP A 140 -12.02 9.19 -44.32
N PRO A 141 -10.89 8.52 -43.98
CA PRO A 141 -10.81 7.63 -42.82
C PRO A 141 -9.73 8.06 -41.79
N LEU A 142 -9.85 9.26 -41.21
CA LEU A 142 -8.97 9.73 -40.12
C LEU A 142 -9.21 9.03 -38.76
N LEU A 143 -9.14 7.69 -38.67
CA LEU A 143 -9.08 6.99 -37.37
C LEU A 143 -8.64 5.50 -37.39
N GLU A 144 -7.56 5.11 -38.09
CA GLU A 144 -6.98 3.76 -37.85
C GLU A 144 -5.46 3.64 -38.08
N THR A 145 -4.66 3.69 -36.99
CA THR A 145 -3.29 3.14 -36.97
C THR A 145 -3.01 2.41 -35.66
N THR A 146 -2.95 1.08 -35.72
CA THR A 146 -2.31 0.29 -34.66
C THR A 146 -0.78 0.32 -34.86
N PRO A 147 0.04 0.59 -33.83
CA PRO A 147 1.48 0.59 -33.98
C PRO A 147 2.01 -0.85 -34.19
N PRO A 148 3.06 -1.04 -35.00
CA PRO A 148 3.71 -2.35 -35.16
C PRO A 148 4.38 -2.82 -33.85
N PRO A 149 4.70 -4.12 -33.71
CA PRO A 149 5.38 -4.66 -32.54
C PRO A 149 6.82 -4.16 -32.46
N GLY A 150 7.00 -2.99 -31.84
CA GLY A 150 8.30 -2.44 -31.50
C GLY A 150 8.98 -3.22 -30.37
N LYS A 151 10.28 -2.91 -30.19
CA LYS A 151 11.08 -3.29 -29.01
C LYS A 151 10.35 -2.93 -27.70
N PRO A 152 10.64 -3.60 -26.56
CA PRO A 152 10.01 -3.30 -25.28
C PRO A 152 9.97 -1.80 -25.02
N ARG A 153 8.76 -1.25 -24.93
CA ARG A 153 8.55 0.11 -24.48
C ARG A 153 8.77 0.12 -22.98
N ASP A 154 9.73 0.93 -22.52
CA ASP A 154 9.56 1.62 -21.24
C ASP A 154 8.32 2.52 -21.38
N THR A 155 7.13 1.96 -21.13
CA THR A 155 5.86 2.73 -21.10
C THR A 155 5.84 3.75 -19.95
N PHE A 156 6.80 3.63 -19.05
CA PHE A 156 7.11 4.55 -17.97
C PHE A 156 8.62 4.86 -18.01
N GLY A 157 9.02 5.69 -18.98
CA GLY A 157 10.39 6.19 -19.10
C GLY A 157 10.77 7.03 -17.88
N ILE A 158 11.69 6.52 -17.06
CA ILE A 158 12.20 7.13 -15.82
C ILE A 158 13.04 8.36 -16.18
N GLY A 159 12.37 9.45 -16.55
CA GLY A 159 13.00 10.70 -16.92
C GLY A 159 13.60 11.41 -15.72
N THR A 160 14.72 12.09 -15.93
CA THR A 160 15.25 13.10 -15.02
C THR A 160 14.23 14.20 -14.74
N ALA A 161 14.39 14.92 -13.64
CA ALA A 161 13.65 16.16 -13.43
C ALA A 161 14.09 17.21 -14.48
N PRO A 162 13.24 18.19 -14.83
CA PRO A 162 13.73 19.39 -15.50
C PRO A 162 14.70 20.12 -14.56
N GLU A 163 15.83 20.58 -15.10
CA GLU A 163 16.71 21.49 -14.40
C GLU A 163 16.06 22.88 -14.42
N TYR A 164 15.78 23.42 -13.23
CA TYR A 164 15.24 24.78 -13.05
C TYR A 164 16.36 25.64 -12.46
N GLU A 165 17.18 26.23 -13.33
CA GLU A 165 18.42 26.94 -12.97
C GLU A 165 18.20 28.05 -11.92
N GLU A 166 17.02 28.69 -11.93
CA GLU A 166 16.67 29.80 -11.02
C GLU A 166 16.33 29.39 -9.58
N LEU A 167 15.96 28.12 -9.32
CA LEU A 167 15.52 27.65 -7.99
C LEU A 167 16.61 26.92 -7.20
N GLY A 168 17.65 26.40 -7.88
CA GLY A 168 18.66 25.55 -7.26
C GLY A 168 18.14 24.15 -6.85
N SER A 169 19.01 23.35 -6.22
CA SER A 169 18.66 21.99 -5.79
C SER A 169 18.10 21.94 -4.36
N PRO A 170 17.02 21.18 -4.10
CA PRO A 170 16.48 21.01 -2.76
C PRO A 170 17.47 20.28 -1.83
N GLN A 171 17.63 20.80 -0.62
CA GLN A 171 18.52 20.24 0.40
C GLN A 171 17.86 19.11 1.20
N LEU A 172 18.64 18.47 2.06
CA LEU A 172 18.18 17.37 2.91
C LEU A 172 17.08 17.84 3.88
N GLY A 173 15.88 17.25 3.79
CA GLY A 173 14.69 17.70 4.53
C GLY A 173 13.89 18.79 3.81
N GLN A 174 14.14 19.01 2.52
CA GLN A 174 13.30 19.80 1.63
C GLN A 174 12.71 18.92 0.52
N THR A 175 11.54 19.32 0.01
CA THR A 175 10.83 18.69 -1.10
C THR A 175 10.66 19.72 -2.22
N LEU A 176 10.93 19.32 -3.46
CA LEU A 176 10.52 20.09 -4.63
C LEU A 176 9.07 19.70 -4.99
N ILE A 177 8.16 20.67 -4.93
CA ILE A 177 6.83 20.56 -5.53
C ILE A 177 6.98 21.03 -6.98
N VAL A 178 6.71 20.14 -7.94
CA VAL A 178 6.51 20.52 -9.34
C VAL A 178 5.02 20.40 -9.63
N TYR A 179 4.35 21.55 -9.72
CA TYR A 179 2.95 21.61 -10.16
C TYR A 179 2.83 21.12 -11.60
N HIS A 180 1.62 20.69 -11.99
CA HIS A 180 1.38 20.35 -13.39
C HIS A 180 1.50 21.62 -14.25
N PRO A 181 2.11 21.59 -15.46
CA PRO A 181 2.29 22.79 -16.29
C PRO A 181 1.01 23.57 -16.64
N PHE A 182 -0.19 22.99 -16.52
CA PHE A 182 -1.46 23.70 -16.70
C PHE A 182 -2.00 24.38 -15.42
N ALA A 183 -1.33 24.24 -14.27
CA ALA A 183 -1.70 24.95 -13.04
C ALA A 183 -1.14 26.39 -12.99
N GLY A 184 -0.28 26.78 -13.94
CA GLY A 184 0.33 28.13 -14.01
C GLY A 184 1.34 28.47 -12.90
N HIS A 185 1.46 27.65 -11.85
CA HIS A 185 2.38 27.86 -10.75
C HIS A 185 3.82 27.42 -11.09
N PRO A 186 4.85 28.22 -10.78
CA PRO A 186 6.24 27.79 -10.86
C PRO A 186 6.53 26.71 -9.80
N PRO A 187 7.57 25.86 -9.98
CA PRO A 187 8.00 24.92 -8.95
C PRO A 187 8.41 25.64 -7.67
N GLU A 188 8.17 25.02 -6.50
CA GLU A 188 8.61 25.56 -5.21
C GLU A 188 9.38 24.53 -4.38
N ILE A 189 10.38 24.99 -3.62
CA ILE A 189 11.14 24.17 -2.66
C ILE A 189 10.64 24.50 -1.25
N VAL A 190 9.99 23.53 -0.61
CA VAL A 190 9.46 23.66 0.75
C VAL A 190 10.17 22.72 1.70
N ASN A 191 10.19 23.04 3.01
CA ASN A 191 10.64 22.08 4.01
C ASN A 191 9.67 20.87 4.04
N THR A 192 10.19 19.65 4.02
CA THR A 192 9.37 18.42 3.98
C THR A 192 8.47 18.30 5.21
N ALA A 193 8.86 18.86 6.36
CA ALA A 193 8.00 18.93 7.55
C ALA A 193 6.84 19.92 7.41
N ASN A 194 6.93 20.91 6.52
CA ASN A 194 5.84 21.86 6.26
C ASN A 194 4.73 21.24 5.39
N LEU A 195 5.05 20.22 4.56
CA LEU A 195 4.03 19.42 3.83
C LEU A 195 3.06 18.68 4.76
N THR A 196 3.42 18.50 6.03
CA THR A 196 2.57 17.90 7.06
C THR A 196 1.65 18.90 7.76
N TRP A 197 1.74 20.20 7.48
CA TRP A 197 0.97 21.24 8.16
C TRP A 197 0.01 21.98 7.21
N THR A 198 -1.19 22.20 7.73
CA THR A 198 -2.18 23.14 7.20
C THR A 198 -1.54 24.51 6.98
N ARG A 199 -1.71 25.09 5.78
CA ARG A 199 -1.68 26.56 5.66
C ARG A 199 -2.72 27.11 6.64
N GLU A 200 -2.32 28.04 7.50
CA GLU A 200 -3.29 28.82 8.27
C GLU A 200 -3.93 29.83 7.32
N PHE A 201 -5.24 29.71 7.13
CA PHE A 201 -6.06 30.71 6.46
C PHE A 201 -6.91 31.43 7.51
N ASP A 202 -7.33 32.65 7.19
CA ASP A 202 -8.39 33.32 7.93
C ASP A 202 -9.70 32.54 7.72
N LEU A 203 -10.04 31.69 8.69
CA LEU A 203 -11.37 31.08 8.77
C LEU A 203 -12.44 32.18 8.80
N PRO A 204 -13.64 31.98 8.22
CA PRO A 204 -14.74 32.91 8.39
C PRO A 204 -14.99 33.15 9.90
N PRO A 205 -15.37 34.37 10.31
CA PRO A 205 -15.54 34.71 11.72
C PRO A 205 -16.53 33.71 12.36
N PRO A 206 -16.10 32.95 13.38
CA PRO A 206 -16.90 31.85 13.91
C PRO A 206 -18.20 32.38 14.53
N SER A 207 -19.26 31.57 14.44
CA SER A 207 -20.57 31.85 15.05
C SER A 207 -20.43 32.27 16.51
N GLU A 208 -21.29 33.19 16.98
CA GLU A 208 -21.39 33.51 18.41
C GLU A 208 -21.88 32.32 19.24
N GLU A 209 -22.62 31.39 18.62
CA GLU A 209 -23.06 30.12 19.19
C GLU A 209 -22.66 28.94 18.27
N PRO A 210 -21.37 28.54 18.24
CA PRO A 210 -20.85 27.49 17.35
C PRO A 210 -21.28 26.07 17.75
N TRP A 211 -22.00 25.93 18.87
CA TRP A 211 -22.62 24.68 19.33
C TRP A 211 -24.08 24.54 18.85
N ALA A 212 -24.60 25.49 18.07
CA ALA A 212 -25.96 25.42 17.53
C ALA A 212 -26.17 24.13 16.69
N PRO A 213 -27.38 23.55 16.68
CA PRO A 213 -28.61 23.97 17.35
C PRO A 213 -28.75 23.42 18.79
N PHE A 214 -27.69 22.94 19.43
CA PHE A 214 -27.76 22.67 20.88
C PHE A 214 -27.91 24.00 21.61
N LYS A 215 -28.78 24.04 22.63
CA LYS A 215 -29.06 25.29 23.37
C LYS A 215 -27.88 25.76 24.23
N THR A 216 -26.96 24.86 24.58
CA THR A 216 -25.73 25.21 25.30
C THR A 216 -24.57 24.38 24.77
N ARG A 217 -23.35 24.91 24.89
CA ARG A 217 -22.10 24.15 24.67
C ARG A 217 -22.07 22.84 25.48
N ALA A 218 -22.57 22.87 26.71
CA ALA A 218 -22.57 21.72 27.60
C ALA A 218 -23.62 20.64 27.24
N ASP A 219 -24.68 20.99 26.49
CA ASP A 219 -25.55 20.01 25.85
C ASP A 219 -24.83 19.37 24.63
N PHE A 220 -24.14 20.16 23.81
CA PHE A 220 -23.34 19.65 22.67
C PHE A 220 -22.21 18.71 23.10
N GLU A 221 -21.33 19.15 24.01
CA GLU A 221 -20.18 18.35 24.50
C GLU A 221 -20.65 17.03 25.15
N GLN A 222 -21.85 17.02 25.74
CA GLN A 222 -22.46 15.83 26.30
C GLN A 222 -23.07 14.90 25.25
N ALA A 223 -23.69 15.45 24.21
CA ALA A 223 -24.14 14.68 23.04
C ALA A 223 -22.95 14.01 22.32
N GLU A 224 -21.83 14.72 22.16
CA GLU A 224 -20.58 14.19 21.64
C GLU A 224 -20.09 13.01 22.49
N LEU A 225 -19.97 13.18 23.82
CA LEU A 225 -19.55 12.11 24.73
C LEU A 225 -20.46 10.88 24.63
N PHE A 226 -21.78 11.05 24.54
CA PHE A 226 -22.71 9.93 24.37
C PHE A 226 -22.50 9.17 23.05
N LEU A 227 -22.21 9.84 21.94
CA LEU A 227 -21.90 9.18 20.67
C LEU A 227 -20.51 8.53 20.69
N HIS A 228 -19.49 9.22 21.21
CA HIS A 228 -18.12 8.74 21.33
C HIS A 228 -18.03 7.45 22.16
N HIS A 229 -18.67 7.44 23.33
CA HIS A 229 -18.76 6.27 24.21
C HIS A 229 -19.88 5.28 23.82
N ASN A 230 -20.60 5.55 22.72
CA ASN A 230 -21.60 4.66 22.12
C ASN A 230 -22.73 4.26 23.11
N CYS A 231 -23.16 5.22 23.94
CA CYS A 231 -24.16 5.01 24.98
C CYS A 231 -25.52 4.56 24.43
N THR A 232 -26.26 3.75 25.19
CA THR A 232 -27.64 3.38 24.85
C THR A 232 -28.61 4.48 25.27
N ASP A 233 -29.79 4.52 24.66
CA ASP A 233 -30.86 5.46 24.98
C ASP A 233 -31.22 5.43 26.47
N SER A 234 -31.11 4.28 27.15
CA SER A 234 -31.25 4.19 28.61
C SER A 234 -30.15 4.97 29.32
N MET A 235 -28.87 4.68 29.02
CA MET A 235 -27.74 5.37 29.66
C MET A 235 -27.79 6.89 29.44
N ILE A 236 -28.23 7.33 28.25
CA ILE A 236 -28.44 8.73 27.92
C ILE A 236 -29.58 9.31 28.77
N ASN A 237 -30.73 8.63 28.88
CA ASN A 237 -31.84 9.04 29.74
C ASN A 237 -31.46 9.09 31.22
N ASP A 238 -30.69 8.12 31.72
CA ASP A 238 -30.26 8.00 33.11
C ASP A 238 -29.31 9.16 33.48
N GLN A 239 -28.31 9.44 32.62
CA GLN A 239 -27.39 10.55 32.83
C GLN A 239 -28.08 11.92 32.67
N LEU A 240 -28.92 12.12 31.65
CA LEU A 240 -29.66 13.37 31.49
C LEU A 240 -30.62 13.62 32.66
N GLN A 241 -31.26 12.60 33.21
CA GLN A 241 -32.08 12.72 34.42
C GLN A 241 -31.28 13.17 35.66
N LEU A 242 -30.01 12.77 35.79
CA LEU A 242 -29.13 13.30 36.85
C LEU A 242 -28.81 14.78 36.59
N ASN A 243 -28.50 15.14 35.34
CA ASN A 243 -28.12 16.51 34.97
C ASN A 243 -29.29 17.49 35.14
N GLN A 244 -30.52 17.06 34.82
CA GLN A 244 -31.75 17.82 35.08
C GLN A 244 -32.04 18.03 36.59
N ARG A 245 -31.44 17.25 37.50
CA ARG A 245 -31.54 17.44 38.96
C ARG A 245 -30.42 18.33 39.50
N SER A 246 -29.21 18.25 38.92
CA SER A 246 -28.01 18.91 39.43
C SER A 246 -27.71 20.26 38.78
N SER A 247 -28.01 20.45 37.49
CA SER A 247 -27.63 21.66 36.72
C SER A 247 -28.57 21.92 35.51
N PRO A 248 -29.89 22.03 35.70
CA PRO A 248 -30.88 22.12 34.60
C PRO A 248 -30.80 23.40 33.75
N THR A 249 -30.05 24.42 34.18
CA THR A 249 -29.76 25.62 33.38
C THR A 249 -28.57 25.44 32.44
N THR A 250 -27.66 24.51 32.77
CA THR A 250 -26.43 24.23 31.99
C THR A 250 -26.68 23.11 30.98
N HIS A 251 -27.39 22.05 31.41
CA HIS A 251 -27.83 20.95 30.54
C HIS A 251 -29.34 21.01 30.38
N THR A 252 -29.82 21.27 29.17
CA THR A 252 -31.23 21.51 28.85
C THR A 252 -31.87 20.34 28.07
N MET A 253 -31.06 19.38 27.61
CA MET A 253 -31.56 18.10 27.09
C MET A 253 -32.17 17.24 28.20
N LYS A 254 -33.38 16.72 27.97
CA LYS A 254 -34.17 15.97 28.97
C LYS A 254 -34.10 14.45 28.79
N ASN A 255 -33.87 13.97 27.57
CA ASN A 255 -33.89 12.55 27.21
C ASN A 255 -33.21 12.30 25.85
N ALA A 256 -32.92 11.04 25.54
CA ALA A 256 -32.32 10.61 24.29
C ALA A 256 -33.14 11.00 23.05
N HIS A 257 -34.48 10.97 23.13
CA HIS A 257 -35.34 11.38 22.02
C HIS A 257 -35.15 12.87 21.66
N GLN A 258 -35.00 13.75 22.65
CA GLN A 258 -34.68 15.15 22.42
C GLN A 258 -33.28 15.33 21.81
N MET A 259 -32.27 14.59 22.28
CA MET A 259 -30.91 14.60 21.71
C MET A 259 -30.93 14.16 20.23
N HIS A 260 -31.54 13.01 19.93
CA HIS A 260 -31.67 12.49 18.56
C HIS A 260 -32.51 13.42 17.66
N LYS A 261 -33.49 14.13 18.24
CA LYS A 261 -34.25 15.15 17.52
C LYS A 261 -33.36 16.37 17.19
N ILE A 262 -32.61 16.92 18.15
CA ILE A 262 -31.70 18.06 17.92
C ILE A 262 -30.66 17.72 16.85
N LEU A 263 -30.10 16.50 16.88
CA LEU A 263 -29.17 16.02 15.85
C LEU A 263 -29.80 15.91 14.45
N ALA A 264 -31.06 15.48 14.36
CA ALA A 264 -31.79 15.40 13.10
C ALA A 264 -32.29 16.76 12.59
N GLU A 265 -32.49 17.74 13.48
CA GLU A 265 -32.76 19.13 13.10
C GLU A 265 -31.47 19.82 12.66
N ALA A 266 -30.33 19.59 13.34
CA ALA A 266 -29.01 20.09 12.95
C ALA A 266 -28.63 19.65 11.52
N SER A 267 -28.74 18.36 11.23
CA SER A 267 -28.35 17.81 9.91
C SER A 267 -29.23 18.30 8.76
N GLN A 268 -30.47 18.75 9.05
CA GLN A 268 -31.36 19.41 8.08
C GLN A 268 -31.04 20.90 7.84
N HIS A 269 -30.38 21.58 8.78
CA HIS A 269 -29.99 22.99 8.63
C HIS A 269 -28.57 23.16 8.06
N GLN A 270 -27.72 22.13 8.14
CA GLN A 270 -26.35 22.10 7.61
C GLN A 270 -26.26 21.54 6.17
N ASP A 271 -27.39 21.45 5.45
CA ASP A 271 -27.57 20.83 4.11
C ASP A 271 -27.04 19.38 3.93
N THR A 272 -26.58 18.75 5.02
CA THR A 272 -25.93 17.44 4.98
C THR A 272 -26.85 16.36 4.42
N SER A 273 -26.47 15.78 3.29
CA SER A 273 -27.39 14.95 2.51
C SER A 273 -27.82 13.66 3.23
N SER A 274 -29.13 13.43 3.22
CA SER A 274 -29.80 12.42 4.00
C SER A 274 -29.71 11.01 3.38
N PHE A 275 -29.63 9.99 4.24
CA PHE A 275 -29.73 8.61 3.82
C PHE A 275 -31.15 8.25 3.34
N ARG A 276 -31.22 7.67 2.16
CA ARG A 276 -32.42 7.24 1.43
C ARG A 276 -32.49 5.70 1.37
N SER A 277 -33.62 5.19 0.92
CA SER A 277 -33.83 3.76 0.66
C SER A 277 -34.55 3.55 -0.67
N VAL A 278 -34.11 2.60 -1.48
CA VAL A 278 -34.76 2.21 -2.73
C VAL A 278 -34.88 0.69 -2.81
N GLU A 279 -35.95 0.19 -3.42
CA GLU A 279 -36.09 -1.22 -3.75
C GLU A 279 -35.61 -1.48 -5.17
N ILE A 280 -34.61 -2.34 -5.33
CA ILE A 280 -34.17 -2.84 -6.64
C ILE A 280 -34.80 -4.21 -6.88
N SER A 281 -35.41 -4.41 -8.05
CA SER A 281 -35.80 -5.75 -8.53
C SER A 281 -34.69 -6.30 -9.41
N VAL A 282 -34.21 -7.52 -9.13
CA VAL A 282 -33.18 -8.18 -9.92
C VAL A 282 -33.69 -9.58 -10.33
N PRO A 283 -33.64 -9.94 -11.62
CA PRO A 283 -34.05 -11.27 -12.07
C PRO A 283 -33.09 -12.35 -11.58
N TYR A 284 -33.64 -13.47 -11.12
CA TYR A 284 -32.95 -14.72 -10.86
C TYR A 284 -33.46 -15.77 -11.85
N SER A 285 -32.62 -16.15 -12.82
CA SER A 285 -32.96 -17.13 -13.86
C SER A 285 -32.12 -18.39 -13.75
N HIS A 286 -32.75 -19.57 -13.74
CA HIS A 286 -32.08 -20.85 -13.87
C HIS A 286 -32.89 -21.84 -14.72
N GLY A 287 -32.33 -22.23 -15.87
CA GLY A 287 -33.02 -23.05 -16.87
C GLY A 287 -34.24 -22.31 -17.43
N VAL A 288 -35.42 -22.91 -17.26
CA VAL A 288 -36.72 -22.33 -17.69
C VAL A 288 -37.36 -21.47 -16.59
N LYS A 289 -36.89 -21.58 -15.34
CA LYS A 289 -37.42 -20.76 -14.23
C LYS A 289 -36.76 -19.39 -14.24
N SER A 290 -37.58 -18.34 -14.15
CA SER A 290 -37.15 -17.00 -13.78
C SER A 290 -38.09 -16.46 -12.72
N GLU A 291 -37.56 -15.90 -11.65
CA GLU A 291 -38.30 -15.12 -10.65
C GLU A 291 -37.53 -13.83 -10.38
N ASP A 292 -38.25 -12.73 -10.19
CA ASP A 292 -37.65 -11.48 -9.75
C ASP A 292 -37.47 -11.52 -8.22
N ARG A 293 -36.37 -10.92 -7.74
CA ARG A 293 -36.04 -10.82 -6.33
C ARG A 293 -35.80 -9.35 -5.97
N THR A 294 -36.63 -8.84 -5.07
CA THR A 294 -36.54 -7.47 -4.57
C THR A 294 -35.53 -7.37 -3.41
N TYR A 295 -34.71 -6.33 -3.42
CA TYR A 295 -33.76 -6.00 -2.36
C TYR A 295 -33.83 -4.51 -2.01
N THR A 296 -33.89 -4.18 -0.72
CA THR A 296 -33.79 -2.79 -0.27
C THR A 296 -32.33 -2.37 -0.16
N VAL A 297 -31.94 -1.30 -0.87
CA VAL A 297 -30.62 -0.66 -0.77
C VAL A 297 -30.79 0.60 0.09
N PHE A 298 -29.99 0.73 1.15
CA PHE A 298 -29.96 1.92 2.01
C PHE A 298 -28.68 2.70 1.76
N PHE A 299 -28.79 3.95 1.32
CA PHE A 299 -27.66 4.72 0.80
C PHE A 299 -27.80 6.24 0.91
N ARG A 300 -26.68 6.94 0.88
CA ARG A 300 -26.56 8.38 0.63
C ARG A 300 -26.08 8.57 -0.82
N PRO A 301 -26.73 9.43 -1.64
CA PRO A 301 -26.34 9.62 -3.03
C PRO A 301 -24.92 10.20 -3.15
N ALA A 302 -24.09 9.62 -4.03
CA ALA A 302 -22.65 9.89 -4.01
C ALA A 302 -22.26 11.36 -4.25
N MET A 303 -22.86 12.10 -5.20
CA MET A 303 -22.50 13.52 -5.38
C MET A 303 -22.80 14.35 -4.15
N GLU A 304 -23.99 14.18 -3.59
CA GLU A 304 -24.39 14.90 -2.39
C GLU A 304 -23.49 14.55 -1.19
N ALA A 305 -22.85 13.36 -1.19
CA ALA A 305 -21.85 12.94 -0.20
C ALA A 305 -20.41 13.38 -0.52
N ILE A 306 -20.14 13.78 -1.77
CA ILE A 306 -18.85 14.34 -2.22
C ILE A 306 -18.84 15.86 -1.97
N LEU A 307 -19.93 16.56 -2.31
CA LEU A 307 -20.12 17.99 -2.12
C LEU A 307 -19.91 18.40 -0.64
N ASP A 308 -20.55 17.69 0.30
CA ASP A 308 -20.34 17.74 1.76
C ASP A 308 -18.88 17.77 2.25
N VAL A 309 -17.92 17.36 1.41
CA VAL A 309 -16.51 17.17 1.74
C VAL A 309 -15.56 17.97 0.84
N ILE A 310 -16.03 18.49 -0.31
CA ILE A 310 -15.24 19.36 -1.20
C ILE A 310 -15.69 20.82 -1.17
N GLU A 311 -16.91 21.09 -0.68
CA GLU A 311 -17.49 22.41 -0.40
C GLU A 311 -17.45 22.75 1.11
N ASP A 312 -16.74 21.95 1.92
CA ASP A 312 -16.51 22.19 3.35
C ASP A 312 -15.39 23.24 3.54
N PRO A 313 -15.68 24.45 4.07
CA PRO A 313 -14.69 25.53 4.17
C PRO A 313 -13.47 25.20 5.03
N ASP A 314 -13.56 24.27 5.97
CA ASP A 314 -12.41 23.82 6.78
C ASP A 314 -11.46 22.90 5.96
N LEU A 315 -11.96 22.33 4.87
CA LEU A 315 -11.22 21.41 3.99
C LEU A 315 -10.64 22.10 2.75
N HIS A 316 -11.21 23.22 2.27
CA HIS A 316 -10.64 24.00 1.16
C HIS A 316 -9.15 24.35 1.40
N PRO A 317 -8.73 24.80 2.60
CA PRO A 317 -7.32 24.97 2.98
C PRO A 317 -6.36 23.81 2.70
N SER A 318 -6.90 22.59 2.71
CA SER A 318 -6.16 21.33 2.56
C SER A 318 -6.34 20.69 1.18
N PHE A 319 -7.24 21.22 0.35
CA PHE A 319 -7.66 20.56 -0.88
C PHE A 319 -6.62 20.72 -1.99
N THR A 320 -6.06 19.59 -2.47
CA THR A 320 -5.11 19.58 -3.58
C THR A 320 -5.87 19.63 -4.91
N PHE A 321 -6.19 20.84 -5.38
CA PHE A 321 -6.98 21.07 -6.61
C PHE A 321 -6.29 20.56 -7.88
N TYR A 322 -4.97 20.76 -7.99
CA TYR A 322 -4.20 20.40 -9.19
C TYR A 322 -3.43 19.07 -9.02
N PRO A 323 -3.20 18.29 -10.09
CA PRO A 323 -2.37 17.08 -10.03
C PRO A 323 -0.90 17.36 -9.70
N GLU A 324 -0.58 17.43 -8.40
CA GLU A 324 0.76 17.68 -7.90
C GLU A 324 1.70 16.47 -7.97
N ARG A 325 2.99 16.76 -8.01
CA ARG A 325 4.07 15.76 -8.09
C ARG A 325 5.13 16.14 -7.07
N HIS A 326 5.11 15.45 -5.93
CA HIS A 326 6.04 15.68 -4.81
C HIS A 326 7.30 14.86 -5.02
N TYR A 327 8.42 15.52 -5.32
CA TYR A 327 9.71 14.86 -5.55
C TYR A 327 10.56 14.92 -4.28
N VAL A 328 10.56 13.83 -3.50
CA VAL A 328 11.65 13.53 -2.57
C VAL A 328 12.83 13.00 -3.38
N MET A 329 14.05 13.44 -3.08
CA MET A 329 15.21 13.27 -3.96
C MET A 329 15.76 11.83 -4.02
N ILE A 330 15.14 11.00 -4.88
CA ILE A 330 15.70 10.06 -5.88
C ILE A 330 14.54 9.76 -6.86
N GLY A 331 14.52 10.34 -8.08
CA GLY A 331 13.37 10.33 -9.03
C GLY A 331 12.99 8.96 -9.65
N GLY A 332 11.98 8.78 -10.54
CA GLY A 332 11.02 9.69 -11.27
C GLY A 332 10.03 8.89 -12.18
N ASN A 333 9.09 9.40 -13.01
CA ASN A 333 8.63 10.78 -13.33
C ASN A 333 7.11 10.84 -13.81
N TYR A 334 6.75 11.28 -15.05
CA TYR A 334 5.40 11.30 -15.77
C TYR A 334 4.55 12.62 -15.82
N ARG A 335 3.43 12.68 -16.62
CA ARG A 335 2.69 13.92 -17.06
C ARG A 335 1.15 13.74 -17.32
N ILE A 336 0.43 14.86 -17.61
CA ILE A 336 -0.99 15.11 -18.09
C ILE A 336 -1.90 15.72 -16.98
N GLY A 337 -2.84 16.68 -17.18
CA GLY A 337 -3.45 17.33 -18.39
C GLY A 337 -4.21 18.66 -18.08
N PRO A 338 -4.95 19.30 -19.04
CA PRO A 338 -5.37 20.73 -18.96
C PRO A 338 -6.70 21.08 -18.27
N GLU A 339 -6.73 22.26 -17.63
CA GLU A 339 -7.86 23.16 -17.27
C GLU A 339 -9.22 22.57 -16.84
N LYS A 340 -9.24 21.40 -16.18
CA LYS A 340 -10.30 21.01 -15.24
C LYS A 340 -9.70 20.41 -13.99
N VAL A 341 -10.26 20.74 -12.81
CA VAL A 341 -9.88 20.09 -11.55
C VAL A 341 -10.33 18.63 -11.57
N VAL A 342 -9.45 17.72 -11.16
CA VAL A 342 -9.73 16.29 -11.10
C VAL A 342 -10.05 15.91 -9.67
N VAL A 343 -11.34 15.71 -9.37
CA VAL A 343 -11.77 15.22 -8.06
C VAL A 343 -11.66 13.70 -8.06
N GLN A 344 -10.65 13.18 -7.37
CA GLN A 344 -10.36 11.76 -7.32
C GLN A 344 -11.27 11.07 -6.30
N MET A 345 -12.04 10.08 -6.71
CA MET A 345 -12.80 9.22 -5.79
C MET A 345 -12.09 7.87 -5.62
N THR A 346 -11.99 7.41 -4.37
CA THR A 346 -11.68 6.01 -4.03
C THR A 346 -12.93 5.37 -3.44
N LEU A 347 -13.27 4.15 -3.86
CA LEU A 347 -14.34 3.35 -3.23
C LEU A 347 -13.78 2.09 -2.55
N TYR A 348 -14.41 1.68 -1.45
CA TYR A 348 -14.13 0.44 -0.71
C TYR A 348 -15.43 -0.34 -0.45
N SER A 349 -15.34 -1.67 -0.45
CA SER A 349 -16.42 -2.58 -0.04
C SER A 349 -15.82 -3.90 0.46
N ASP A 350 -16.28 -4.36 1.63
CA ASP A 350 -15.97 -5.68 2.21
C ASP A 350 -17.05 -6.06 3.25
N ALA A 351 -17.14 -7.36 3.53
CA ALA A 351 -18.14 -8.01 4.35
C ALA A 351 -17.89 -7.92 5.87
N SER A 352 -18.16 -6.75 6.47
CA SER A 352 -18.13 -6.53 7.93
C SER A 352 -18.93 -7.62 8.68
N ARG A 353 -18.24 -8.51 9.41
CA ARG A 353 -18.90 -9.41 10.37
C ARG A 353 -19.38 -8.61 11.58
N LEU A 354 -20.69 -8.55 11.77
CA LEU A 354 -21.33 -7.69 12.78
C LEU A 354 -21.31 -8.29 14.19
N ASP A 355 -21.23 -9.61 14.30
CA ASP A 355 -21.17 -10.31 15.58
C ASP A 355 -20.34 -11.62 15.50
N LYS A 356 -20.12 -12.26 16.65
CA LYS A 356 -19.35 -13.52 16.74
C LYS A 356 -20.22 -14.79 16.68
N LEU A 357 -21.55 -14.69 16.79
CA LEU A 357 -22.46 -15.84 16.99
C LEU A 357 -23.46 -16.03 15.84
N SER A 358 -24.21 -15.00 15.45
CA SER A 358 -25.28 -15.07 14.44
C SER A 358 -24.79 -15.10 12.99
N ARG A 359 -23.46 -15.01 12.78
CA ARG A 359 -22.77 -14.96 11.47
C ARG A 359 -23.19 -13.77 10.59
N LYS A 360 -23.88 -12.77 11.13
CA LYS A 360 -24.43 -11.66 10.34
C LYS A 360 -23.33 -10.79 9.75
N LYS A 361 -23.55 -10.38 8.50
CA LYS A 361 -22.66 -9.56 7.68
C LYS A 361 -23.41 -8.36 7.11
N VAL A 362 -22.69 -7.25 6.90
CA VAL A 362 -23.10 -6.18 5.99
C VAL A 362 -21.91 -5.77 5.13
N TRP A 363 -22.19 -5.32 3.92
CA TRP A 363 -21.20 -4.80 2.98
C TRP A 363 -21.33 -3.28 2.97
N GLY A 364 -20.52 -2.61 3.79
CA GLY A 364 -20.48 -1.15 3.83
C GLY A 364 -19.69 -0.60 2.65
N VAL A 365 -20.29 0.32 1.89
CA VAL A 365 -19.63 1.00 0.76
C VAL A 365 -19.14 2.35 1.23
N TRP A 366 -17.82 2.56 1.17
CA TRP A 366 -17.17 3.77 1.68
C TRP A 366 -16.42 4.50 0.56
N ALA A 367 -16.36 5.83 0.65
CA ALA A 367 -15.65 6.70 -0.28
C ALA A 367 -14.60 7.58 0.43
N TRP A 368 -13.56 7.98 -0.32
CA TRP A 368 -12.62 9.04 0.04
C TRP A 368 -12.34 9.95 -1.16
N ILE A 369 -12.15 11.24 -0.91
CA ILE A 369 -11.70 12.21 -1.92
C ILE A 369 -10.18 12.30 -1.93
N GLY A 370 -9.54 11.79 -2.98
CA GLY A 370 -8.07 11.63 -3.08
C GLY A 370 -7.27 12.94 -2.94
N ASN A 371 -7.88 14.06 -3.33
CA ASN A 371 -7.36 15.43 -3.21
C ASN A 371 -7.14 15.90 -1.76
N ILE A 372 -7.73 15.22 -0.78
CA ILE A 372 -7.51 15.53 0.64
C ILE A 372 -6.18 14.90 1.10
N PRO A 373 -5.38 15.55 1.97
CA PRO A 373 -4.08 15.03 2.40
C PRO A 373 -4.20 13.64 3.03
N LYS A 374 -3.28 12.74 2.65
CA LYS A 374 -3.29 11.33 3.08
C LYS A 374 -3.44 11.17 4.60
N HIS A 375 -2.79 12.04 5.38
CA HIS A 375 -2.81 11.97 6.85
C HIS A 375 -4.20 12.29 7.46
N MET A 376 -5.07 13.01 6.73
CA MET A 376 -6.47 13.26 7.13
C MET A 376 -7.35 12.08 6.71
N ARG A 377 -7.22 11.63 5.44
CA ARG A 377 -7.95 10.47 4.90
C ARG A 377 -7.76 9.16 5.69
N MET A 378 -6.60 9.01 6.34
CA MET A 378 -6.25 7.84 7.16
C MET A 378 -6.75 7.93 8.60
N ARG A 379 -7.40 9.02 9.03
CA ARG A 379 -8.06 9.10 10.33
C ARG A 379 -9.33 8.24 10.31
N ALA A 380 -9.65 7.59 11.44
CA ALA A 380 -10.89 6.79 11.58
C ALA A 380 -12.16 7.65 11.72
N SER A 381 -12.00 8.96 11.94
CA SER A 381 -13.04 9.98 12.07
C SER A 381 -12.44 11.38 11.90
N GLY A 382 -13.29 12.38 11.70
CA GLY A 382 -12.95 13.79 11.46
C GLY A 382 -13.19 14.20 10.01
N LYS A 383 -13.22 15.52 9.77
CA LYS A 383 -13.36 16.09 8.41
C LYS A 383 -12.29 15.52 7.46
N GLY A 384 -12.72 15.18 6.24
CA GLY A 384 -11.87 14.57 5.20
C GLY A 384 -11.50 13.09 5.41
N SER A 385 -12.13 12.40 6.36
CA SER A 385 -11.96 10.94 6.56
C SER A 385 -12.88 10.11 5.63
N ALA A 386 -13.30 8.91 6.05
CA ALA A 386 -14.07 7.98 5.22
C ALA A 386 -15.57 8.31 5.20
N ILE A 387 -16.15 8.43 4.01
CA ILE A 387 -17.57 8.76 3.78
C ILE A 387 -18.37 7.47 3.61
N LEU A 388 -19.39 7.22 4.43
CA LEU A 388 -20.27 6.05 4.28
C LEU A 388 -21.34 6.33 3.22
N LEU A 389 -21.21 5.72 2.04
CA LEU A 389 -22.22 5.82 0.98
C LEU A 389 -23.43 4.91 1.23
N GLY A 390 -23.28 3.80 1.96
CA GLY A 390 -24.43 2.96 2.31
C GLY A 390 -24.07 1.50 2.59
N PHE A 391 -25.10 0.65 2.60
CA PHE A 391 -24.96 -0.80 2.72
C PHE A 391 -25.55 -1.52 1.51
N LEU A 392 -24.79 -2.43 0.91
CA LEU A 392 -25.31 -3.37 -0.07
C LEU A 392 -26.18 -4.45 0.63
N PRO A 393 -27.24 -4.93 -0.03
CA PRO A 393 -28.17 -5.89 0.56
C PRO A 393 -27.55 -7.30 0.69
N GLU A 394 -27.94 -8.02 1.74
CA GLU A 394 -27.56 -9.43 1.89
C GLU A 394 -28.36 -10.30 0.89
N VAL A 395 -27.66 -11.13 0.11
CA VAL A 395 -28.26 -12.04 -0.88
C VAL A 395 -28.14 -13.51 -0.41
N PRO A 396 -29.06 -13.97 0.46
CA PRO A 396 -29.13 -15.37 0.87
C PRO A 396 -29.58 -16.25 -0.32
N GLY A 397 -29.10 -17.50 -0.34
CA GLY A 397 -29.63 -18.51 -1.27
C GLY A 397 -30.92 -19.12 -0.72
N LYS A 398 -31.93 -19.30 -1.58
CA LYS A 398 -33.15 -20.07 -1.27
C LYS A 398 -32.86 -21.58 -1.40
N GLN A 399 -33.69 -22.41 -0.76
CA GLN A 399 -33.61 -23.86 -0.95
C GLN A 399 -33.90 -24.23 -2.41
N GLY A 400 -32.97 -24.93 -3.06
CA GLY A 400 -33.07 -25.27 -4.48
C GLY A 400 -32.44 -24.26 -5.44
N ASP A 401 -31.78 -23.20 -4.94
CA ASP A 401 -30.97 -22.32 -5.77
C ASP A 401 -29.76 -23.05 -6.38
N ASN A 402 -29.40 -22.69 -7.61
CA ASN A 402 -28.20 -23.18 -8.28
C ASN A 402 -27.01 -22.27 -7.94
N SER A 403 -25.89 -22.85 -7.51
CA SER A 403 -24.71 -22.10 -7.06
C SER A 403 -24.14 -21.12 -8.10
N SER A 404 -24.21 -21.44 -9.40
CA SER A 404 -23.73 -20.54 -10.47
C SER A 404 -24.72 -19.39 -10.70
N ALA A 405 -26.01 -19.71 -10.86
CA ALA A 405 -27.04 -18.69 -11.06
C ALA A 405 -27.14 -17.74 -9.85
N LEU A 406 -26.94 -18.25 -8.63
CA LEU A 406 -26.87 -17.45 -7.41
C LEU A 406 -25.60 -16.58 -7.35
N ALA A 407 -24.48 -17.03 -7.93
CA ALA A 407 -23.28 -16.20 -8.04
C ALA A 407 -23.49 -15.04 -9.03
N ASP A 408 -24.00 -15.31 -10.24
CA ASP A 408 -24.29 -14.25 -11.22
C ASP A 408 -25.35 -13.27 -10.69
N HIS A 409 -26.40 -13.78 -10.03
CA HIS A 409 -27.43 -12.95 -9.41
C HIS A 409 -26.89 -12.09 -8.25
N ARG A 410 -26.00 -12.64 -7.39
CA ARG A 410 -25.27 -11.86 -6.38
C ARG A 410 -24.46 -10.73 -7.01
N THR A 411 -23.76 -11.02 -8.11
CA THR A 411 -22.95 -10.03 -8.81
C THR A 411 -23.81 -8.95 -9.46
N TYR A 412 -24.99 -9.30 -9.99
CA TYR A 412 -25.95 -8.32 -10.50
C TYR A 412 -26.52 -7.45 -9.35
N VAL A 413 -26.95 -8.03 -8.23
CA VAL A 413 -27.40 -7.27 -7.05
C VAL A 413 -26.30 -6.34 -6.51
N TYR A 414 -25.03 -6.77 -6.52
CA TYR A 414 -23.89 -5.92 -6.18
C TYR A 414 -23.79 -4.71 -7.13
N HIS A 415 -23.77 -4.92 -8.45
CA HIS A 415 -23.67 -3.83 -9.43
C HIS A 415 -24.88 -2.89 -9.35
N SER A 416 -26.10 -3.40 -9.24
CA SER A 416 -27.31 -2.59 -9.10
C SER A 416 -27.33 -1.79 -7.79
N GLY A 417 -26.87 -2.37 -6.67
CA GLY A 417 -26.75 -1.65 -5.40
C GLY A 417 -25.73 -0.50 -5.48
N ILE A 418 -24.57 -0.75 -6.11
CA ILE A 418 -23.56 0.28 -6.39
C ILE A 418 -24.10 1.34 -7.37
N LEU A 419 -24.94 0.95 -8.35
CA LEU A 419 -25.54 1.90 -9.31
C LEU A 419 -26.42 2.92 -8.60
N GLU A 420 -27.29 2.51 -7.67
CA GLU A 420 -28.14 3.47 -6.95
C GLU A 420 -27.32 4.43 -6.09
N MET A 421 -26.27 3.94 -5.41
CA MET A 421 -25.33 4.77 -4.65
C MET A 421 -24.65 5.82 -5.52
N LEU A 422 -24.14 5.41 -6.68
CA LEU A 422 -23.35 6.25 -7.59
C LEU A 422 -24.20 7.00 -8.63
N ARG A 423 -25.53 6.83 -8.64
CA ARG A 423 -26.43 7.32 -9.71
C ARG A 423 -26.30 8.82 -9.96
N SER A 424 -26.21 9.63 -8.90
CA SER A 424 -26.03 11.08 -8.99
C SER A 424 -24.64 11.50 -9.48
N ALA A 425 -23.63 10.63 -9.38
CA ALA A 425 -22.24 10.89 -9.72
C ALA A 425 -21.86 10.54 -11.17
N ILE A 426 -22.74 9.87 -11.91
CA ILE A 426 -22.53 9.53 -13.32
C ILE A 426 -22.35 10.77 -14.23
N PRO A 427 -23.15 11.87 -14.10
CA PRO A 427 -22.94 13.08 -14.89
C PRO A 427 -21.60 13.77 -14.58
N ALA A 428 -21.25 13.87 -13.30
CA ALA A 428 -19.98 14.44 -12.81
C ALA A 428 -18.74 13.66 -13.27
N ALA A 429 -18.87 12.35 -13.45
CA ALA A 429 -17.85 11.48 -14.05
C ALA A 429 -17.92 11.44 -15.59
N GLY A 430 -18.91 12.11 -16.20
CA GLY A 430 -19.15 12.19 -17.64
C GLY A 430 -18.24 13.18 -18.37
N ARG A 431 -18.62 13.57 -19.59
CA ARG A 431 -17.86 14.56 -20.41
C ARG A 431 -18.04 15.99 -19.93
N GLU A 432 -19.22 16.32 -19.42
CA GLU A 432 -19.58 17.66 -18.96
C GLU A 432 -18.80 18.01 -17.67
N GLY A 433 -18.76 17.08 -16.71
CA GLY A 433 -18.17 17.32 -15.40
C GLY A 433 -19.21 17.91 -14.45
N PHE A 434 -18.76 18.73 -13.51
CA PHE A 434 -19.62 19.47 -12.57
C PHE A 434 -18.93 20.77 -12.14
N ILE A 435 -19.66 21.61 -11.42
CA ILE A 435 -19.12 22.79 -10.72
C ILE A 435 -19.44 22.61 -9.23
N PHE A 436 -18.54 23.04 -8.35
CA PHE A 436 -18.73 23.07 -6.91
C PHE A 436 -18.21 24.41 -6.34
N ASP A 437 -18.67 24.80 -5.15
CA ASP A 437 -18.18 25.97 -4.43
C ASP A 437 -16.82 25.65 -3.78
N ASP A 438 -15.76 26.28 -4.27
CA ASP A 438 -14.40 26.23 -3.73
C ASP A 438 -14.07 27.44 -2.82
N GLY A 439 -15.07 28.26 -2.51
CA GLY A 439 -14.93 29.57 -1.86
C GLY A 439 -14.61 30.70 -2.84
N SER A 440 -14.53 30.44 -4.14
CA SER A 440 -14.36 31.47 -5.17
C SER A 440 -15.71 32.01 -5.67
N ALA A 441 -15.75 33.28 -6.07
CA ALA A 441 -16.97 33.93 -6.57
C ALA A 441 -17.51 33.36 -7.91
N SER A 442 -16.84 32.36 -8.49
CA SER A 442 -17.24 31.65 -9.71
C SER A 442 -17.50 30.14 -9.51
N GLY A 443 -17.10 29.58 -8.37
CA GLY A 443 -16.95 28.14 -8.18
C GLY A 443 -15.85 27.52 -9.06
N CYS A 444 -15.56 26.24 -8.80
CA CYS A 444 -14.54 25.45 -9.50
C CYS A 444 -15.17 24.41 -10.44
N ALA A 445 -14.78 24.43 -11.72
CA ALA A 445 -15.18 23.43 -12.71
C ALA A 445 -14.30 22.16 -12.65
N ALA A 446 -14.93 21.00 -12.47
CA ALA A 446 -14.24 19.75 -12.18
C ALA A 446 -14.80 18.52 -12.92
N GLN A 447 -14.06 17.41 -12.85
CA GLN A 447 -14.47 16.09 -13.33
C GLN A 447 -14.20 15.04 -12.25
N LEU A 448 -15.17 14.16 -11.99
CA LEU A 448 -15.08 13.11 -10.98
C LEU A 448 -14.38 11.86 -11.55
N VAL A 449 -13.33 11.39 -10.89
CA VAL A 449 -12.43 10.33 -11.39
C VAL A 449 -12.31 9.21 -10.36
N LEU A 450 -13.05 8.11 -10.57
CA LEU A 450 -12.91 6.87 -9.78
C LEU A 450 -11.51 6.28 -9.99
N SER A 451 -10.60 6.59 -9.08
CA SER A 451 -9.16 6.34 -9.21
C SER A 451 -8.74 4.97 -8.63
N ILE A 452 -9.46 4.52 -7.59
CA ILE A 452 -9.17 3.28 -6.86
C ILE A 452 -10.49 2.54 -6.54
N LEU A 453 -10.54 1.25 -6.89
CA LEU A 453 -11.43 0.26 -6.27
C LEU A 453 -10.61 -0.55 -5.25
N SER A 454 -10.79 -0.21 -3.98
CA SER A 454 -10.13 -0.79 -2.81
C SER A 454 -10.94 -1.98 -2.31
N VAL A 455 -10.82 -3.13 -2.97
CA VAL A 455 -11.65 -4.32 -2.70
C VAL A 455 -10.81 -5.59 -2.59
N ASP A 456 -11.34 -6.60 -1.90
CA ASP A 456 -10.78 -7.97 -1.93
C ASP A 456 -10.88 -8.59 -3.34
N TYR A 457 -10.20 -9.72 -3.56
CA TYR A 457 -10.27 -10.47 -4.80
C TYR A 457 -11.70 -10.95 -5.14
N ASP A 458 -12.51 -11.40 -4.17
CA ASP A 458 -13.86 -11.91 -4.45
C ASP A 458 -14.81 -10.78 -4.90
N GLU A 459 -14.72 -9.59 -4.28
CA GLU A 459 -15.40 -8.38 -4.78
C GLU A 459 -14.81 -7.87 -6.12
N ALA A 460 -13.49 -7.92 -6.35
CA ALA A 460 -12.90 -7.59 -7.66
C ALA A 460 -13.38 -8.57 -8.76
N ALA A 461 -13.55 -9.85 -8.41
CA ALA A 461 -14.09 -10.90 -9.25
C ALA A 461 -15.58 -10.70 -9.60
N ALA A 462 -16.26 -9.68 -9.05
CA ALA A 462 -17.54 -9.19 -9.57
C ALA A 462 -17.45 -8.65 -11.03
N SER A 463 -16.24 -8.46 -11.57
CA SER A 463 -16.01 -8.00 -12.94
C SER A 463 -15.68 -9.10 -13.95
N ILE A 464 -15.60 -10.37 -13.51
CA ILE A 464 -15.24 -11.55 -14.32
C ILE A 464 -16.04 -12.79 -13.88
N LEU A 465 -15.94 -13.91 -14.61
CA LEU A 465 -16.60 -15.19 -14.26
C LEU A 465 -16.11 -15.79 -12.92
N GLY A 466 -14.94 -15.39 -12.43
CA GLY A 466 -14.41 -15.73 -11.10
C GLY A 466 -13.15 -16.61 -11.13
N SER A 467 -12.75 -17.12 -9.96
CA SER A 467 -11.50 -17.87 -9.74
C SER A 467 -11.40 -19.26 -10.39
N GLN A 468 -12.42 -19.68 -11.14
CA GLN A 468 -12.47 -20.97 -11.88
C GLN A 468 -12.61 -20.74 -13.40
N SER A 469 -12.24 -19.54 -13.88
CA SER A 469 -12.30 -19.14 -15.28
C SER A 469 -10.91 -19.13 -15.91
N GLU A 470 -10.82 -19.05 -17.24
CA GLU A 470 -9.53 -19.06 -17.95
C GLU A 470 -8.69 -17.81 -17.63
N TRP A 471 -9.35 -16.66 -17.44
CA TRP A 471 -8.69 -15.36 -17.30
C TRP A 471 -8.99 -14.73 -15.92
N VAL A 472 -8.50 -15.35 -14.84
CA VAL A 472 -8.92 -15.00 -13.45
C VAL A 472 -8.41 -13.64 -12.93
N CYS A 473 -7.45 -12.98 -13.57
CA CYS A 473 -7.02 -11.66 -13.10
C CYS A 473 -8.03 -10.58 -13.54
N PRO A 474 -8.50 -9.71 -12.63
CA PRO A 474 -9.38 -8.59 -13.00
C PRO A 474 -8.63 -7.44 -13.69
N ILE A 475 -7.30 -7.48 -13.79
CA ILE A 475 -6.48 -6.42 -14.41
C ILE A 475 -5.98 -6.83 -15.81
N CYS A 476 -5.58 -8.09 -15.99
CA CYS A 476 -4.96 -8.59 -17.22
C CYS A 476 -5.52 -9.94 -17.69
N LEU A 477 -5.11 -10.36 -18.88
CA LEU A 477 -5.41 -11.66 -19.48
C LEU A 477 -4.23 -12.64 -19.27
N VAL A 478 -3.96 -12.97 -18.01
CA VAL A 478 -3.10 -14.10 -17.63
C VAL A 478 -3.92 -15.41 -17.68
N PRO A 479 -3.44 -16.48 -18.33
CA PRO A 479 -4.14 -17.77 -18.33
C PRO A 479 -4.08 -18.43 -16.95
N HIS A 480 -5.11 -19.21 -16.62
CA HIS A 480 -5.32 -19.80 -15.30
C HIS A 480 -4.11 -20.59 -14.76
N ASP A 481 -3.37 -21.31 -15.62
CA ASP A 481 -2.28 -22.20 -15.21
C ASP A 481 -0.90 -21.50 -15.06
N PHE A 482 -0.85 -20.17 -15.19
CA PHE A 482 0.37 -19.35 -15.11
C PHE A 482 0.34 -18.31 -13.98
N LEU A 483 -0.56 -18.43 -13.00
CA LEU A 483 -0.68 -17.48 -11.87
C LEU A 483 0.48 -17.58 -10.87
N TRP A 484 1.19 -18.70 -10.89
CA TRP A 484 2.44 -18.90 -10.14
C TRP A 484 3.63 -18.17 -10.77
N ASP A 485 3.54 -17.77 -12.04
CA ASP A 485 4.66 -17.16 -12.77
C ASP A 485 4.73 -15.66 -12.49
N LEU A 486 5.80 -15.27 -11.79
CA LEU A 486 6.17 -13.88 -11.48
C LEU A 486 7.41 -13.42 -12.24
N SER A 487 7.78 -14.11 -13.33
CA SER A 487 8.70 -13.55 -14.33
C SER A 487 8.02 -12.38 -15.08
N GLU A 488 8.79 -11.58 -15.80
CA GLU A 488 8.29 -10.33 -16.43
C GLU A 488 7.48 -10.56 -17.72
N VAL A 489 6.68 -11.63 -17.77
CA VAL A 489 5.73 -11.89 -18.85
C VAL A 489 4.58 -10.89 -18.74
N ILE A 490 4.61 -9.87 -19.59
CA ILE A 490 3.56 -8.84 -19.66
C ILE A 490 2.34 -9.42 -20.41
N TYR A 491 1.34 -9.86 -19.63
CA TYR A 491 0.04 -10.25 -20.16
C TYR A 491 -0.79 -9.02 -20.61
N PRO A 492 -1.61 -9.12 -21.67
CA PRO A 492 -2.42 -8.01 -22.14
C PRO A 492 -3.34 -7.45 -21.04
N LEU A 493 -3.34 -6.15 -20.83
CA LEU A 493 -4.28 -5.49 -19.92
C LEU A 493 -5.70 -5.54 -20.47
N ARG A 494 -6.68 -5.76 -19.58
CA ARG A 494 -8.10 -5.66 -19.93
C ARG A 494 -8.46 -4.20 -20.25
N SER A 495 -9.29 -3.99 -21.26
CA SER A 495 -9.70 -2.65 -21.71
C SER A 495 -11.21 -2.54 -21.82
N ARG A 496 -11.77 -1.38 -21.44
CA ARG A 496 -13.20 -1.09 -21.48
C ARG A 496 -13.81 -1.44 -22.85
N ASP A 497 -13.23 -0.88 -23.91
CA ASP A 497 -13.77 -1.04 -25.27
C ASP A 497 -13.50 -2.43 -25.85
N GLY A 498 -12.46 -3.12 -25.36
CA GLY A 498 -12.22 -4.53 -25.67
C GLY A 498 -13.24 -5.47 -25.03
N THR A 499 -13.80 -5.09 -23.87
CA THR A 499 -14.90 -5.82 -23.21
C THR A 499 -16.25 -5.43 -23.80
N LEU A 500 -16.52 -4.16 -24.10
CA LEU A 500 -17.78 -3.73 -24.70
C LEU A 500 -18.02 -4.36 -26.08
N ARG A 501 -17.00 -4.37 -26.97
CA ARG A 501 -17.09 -5.11 -28.25
C ARG A 501 -17.32 -6.61 -28.07
N LEU A 502 -16.93 -7.19 -26.93
CA LEU A 502 -17.18 -8.59 -26.62
C LEU A 502 -18.63 -8.82 -26.15
N ILE A 503 -19.20 -7.85 -25.42
CA ILE A 503 -20.62 -7.83 -25.02
C ILE A 503 -21.51 -7.61 -26.24
N GLU A 504 -21.23 -6.61 -27.09
CA GLU A 504 -21.95 -6.35 -28.35
C GLU A 504 -21.98 -7.61 -29.25
N LYS A 505 -20.82 -8.28 -29.41
CA LYS A 505 -20.68 -9.56 -30.15
C LYS A 505 -21.48 -10.70 -29.49
N ALA A 506 -21.63 -10.70 -28.17
CA ALA A 506 -22.42 -11.69 -27.44
C ALA A 506 -23.93 -11.40 -27.51
N GLU A 507 -24.35 -10.14 -27.49
CA GLU A 507 -25.73 -9.71 -27.68
C GLU A 507 -26.23 -10.03 -29.10
N GLY A 508 -25.36 -9.91 -30.11
CA GLY A 508 -25.62 -10.35 -31.48
C GLY A 508 -25.74 -11.89 -31.67
N CYS A 509 -25.53 -12.70 -30.63
CA CYS A 509 -25.65 -14.16 -30.74
C CYS A 509 -27.10 -14.64 -30.56
N SER A 510 -27.60 -15.41 -31.54
CA SER A 510 -28.96 -15.98 -31.54
C SER A 510 -29.28 -16.98 -30.41
N THR A 511 -28.31 -17.35 -29.58
CA THR A 511 -28.52 -18.24 -28.42
C THR A 511 -27.68 -17.81 -27.22
N LYS A 512 -28.22 -18.00 -26.01
CA LYS A 512 -27.48 -17.74 -24.75
C LYS A 512 -26.18 -18.56 -24.65
N ALA A 513 -26.13 -19.75 -25.27
CA ALA A 513 -24.92 -20.57 -25.33
C ALA A 513 -23.84 -19.98 -26.25
N GLY A 514 -24.22 -19.41 -27.39
CA GLY A 514 -23.31 -18.65 -28.26
C GLY A 514 -22.77 -17.40 -27.58
N ALA A 515 -23.66 -16.60 -26.97
CA ALA A 515 -23.30 -15.43 -26.19
C ALA A 515 -22.28 -15.76 -25.07
N TYR A 516 -22.52 -16.83 -24.33
CA TYR A 516 -21.62 -17.30 -23.26
C TYR A 516 -20.24 -17.73 -23.81
N GLN A 517 -20.20 -18.42 -24.95
CA GLN A 517 -18.92 -18.79 -25.59
C GLN A 517 -18.12 -17.57 -26.07
N VAL A 518 -18.79 -16.51 -26.54
CA VAL A 518 -18.12 -15.23 -26.84
C VAL A 518 -17.54 -14.60 -25.58
N LEU A 519 -18.30 -14.53 -24.49
CA LEU A 519 -17.83 -13.89 -23.25
C LEU A 519 -16.71 -14.66 -22.55
N LEU A 520 -16.57 -15.96 -22.81
CA LEU A 520 -15.43 -16.77 -22.35
C LEU A 520 -14.08 -16.29 -22.94
N ASP A 521 -14.05 -15.65 -24.13
CA ASP A 521 -12.84 -15.09 -24.75
C ASP A 521 -12.04 -14.17 -23.79
N GLN A 522 -12.70 -13.52 -22.83
CA GLN A 522 -12.08 -12.76 -21.73
C GLN A 522 -12.65 -13.11 -20.33
N SER A 523 -13.38 -14.22 -20.20
CA SER A 523 -14.04 -14.67 -18.97
C SER A 523 -14.91 -13.59 -18.30
N ILE A 524 -15.82 -12.98 -19.07
CA ILE A 524 -16.74 -11.92 -18.64
C ILE A 524 -18.11 -12.50 -18.24
N ARG A 525 -18.78 -11.94 -17.23
CA ARG A 525 -20.18 -12.31 -16.88
C ARG A 525 -21.16 -11.63 -17.83
N ASN A 526 -22.23 -12.33 -18.19
CA ASN A 526 -23.34 -11.75 -18.96
C ASN A 526 -24.36 -11.05 -18.02
N ILE A 527 -23.93 -9.95 -17.40
CA ILE A 527 -24.73 -9.11 -16.49
C ILE A 527 -24.36 -7.63 -16.69
N PRO A 528 -25.25 -6.67 -16.38
CA PRO A 528 -24.87 -5.26 -16.28
C PRO A 528 -23.74 -5.06 -15.25
N ASN A 529 -22.67 -4.37 -15.66
CA ASN A 529 -21.56 -4.00 -14.79
C ASN A 529 -21.52 -2.47 -14.66
N THR A 530 -21.75 -1.96 -13.45
CA THR A 530 -21.96 -0.53 -13.22
C THR A 530 -20.73 0.31 -13.55
N PHE A 531 -19.54 -0.20 -13.23
CA PHE A 531 -18.28 0.47 -13.51
C PHE A 531 -17.92 0.47 -15.01
N LEU A 532 -18.27 -0.59 -15.74
CA LEU A 532 -18.05 -0.67 -17.19
C LEU A 532 -19.04 0.23 -17.97
N ASN A 533 -20.30 0.23 -17.54
CA ASN A 533 -21.41 0.83 -18.29
C ASN A 533 -21.54 2.34 -18.10
N HIS A 534 -21.22 2.86 -16.90
CA HIS A 534 -21.56 4.24 -16.52
C HIS A 534 -20.36 5.16 -16.25
N PHE A 535 -19.15 4.64 -16.06
CA PHE A 535 -17.95 5.48 -15.94
C PHE A 535 -17.31 5.74 -17.31
N SER A 536 -16.76 6.94 -17.48
CA SER A 536 -16.44 7.50 -18.80
C SER A 536 -15.17 6.94 -19.43
N LEU A 537 -14.91 7.32 -20.69
CA LEU A 537 -13.80 6.83 -21.52
C LEU A 537 -12.40 7.05 -20.92
N HIS A 538 -12.25 7.96 -19.96
CA HIS A 538 -10.99 8.22 -19.26
C HIS A 538 -10.77 7.27 -18.06
N LEU A 539 -11.75 6.42 -17.75
CA LEU A 539 -11.81 5.54 -16.58
C LEU A 539 -12.06 4.09 -16.99
N VAL A 540 -11.00 3.31 -17.16
CA VAL A 540 -11.14 1.85 -17.34
C VAL A 540 -11.23 1.18 -15.96
N VAL A 541 -12.34 0.51 -15.66
CA VAL A 541 -12.55 -0.25 -14.40
C VAL A 541 -11.37 -1.19 -14.07
N TYR A 542 -10.81 -1.86 -15.07
CA TYR A 542 -9.65 -2.74 -14.89
C TYR A 542 -8.37 -2.00 -14.45
N SER A 543 -8.33 -0.68 -14.63
CA SER A 543 -7.28 0.22 -14.14
C SER A 543 -7.65 0.97 -12.86
N THR A 544 -8.80 0.71 -12.24
CA THR A 544 -9.12 1.20 -10.88
C THR A 544 -8.72 0.20 -9.80
N PHE A 545 -8.63 -1.09 -10.12
CA PHE A 545 -8.05 -2.09 -9.20
C PHE A 545 -6.57 -1.81 -8.93
N CYS A 546 -6.18 -1.86 -7.66
CA CYS A 546 -4.80 -1.73 -7.19
C CYS A 546 -4.33 -3.04 -6.56
N ALA A 547 -3.02 -3.22 -6.46
CA ALA A 547 -2.47 -4.19 -5.51
C ALA A 547 -2.84 -3.80 -4.06
N ASP A 548 -2.94 -4.82 -3.21
CA ASP A 548 -3.28 -4.73 -1.79
C ASP A 548 -2.18 -5.40 -0.96
N VAL A 549 -2.09 -5.11 0.33
CA VAL A 549 -1.14 -5.79 1.23
C VAL A 549 -1.86 -6.75 2.19
N LEU A 550 -2.96 -6.30 2.78
CA LEU A 550 -3.70 -7.02 3.82
C LEU A 550 -4.25 -8.37 3.33
N HIS A 551 -5.21 -8.33 2.41
CA HIS A 551 -5.92 -9.50 1.91
C HIS A 551 -5.13 -10.25 0.82
N GLN A 552 -4.20 -9.58 0.14
CA GLN A 552 -3.34 -10.19 -0.88
C GLN A 552 -2.09 -10.87 -0.27
N ILE A 553 -1.28 -10.16 0.52
CA ILE A 553 0.02 -10.65 0.99
C ILE A 553 -0.12 -11.28 2.38
N GLU A 554 -0.51 -10.49 3.39
CA GLU A 554 -0.44 -10.87 4.81
C GLU A 554 -1.46 -11.98 5.16
N GLN A 555 -2.73 -11.79 4.82
CA GLN A 555 -3.76 -12.83 4.98
C GLN A 555 -3.79 -13.81 3.81
N GLY A 556 -3.42 -13.36 2.60
CA GLY A 556 -3.50 -14.13 1.37
C GLY A 556 -2.35 -15.12 1.19
N ILE A 557 -1.34 -14.76 0.39
CA ILE A 557 -0.17 -15.61 0.07
C ILE A 557 0.45 -16.19 1.35
N TRP A 558 0.68 -15.34 2.36
CA TRP A 558 1.24 -15.76 3.63
C TRP A 558 0.22 -16.53 4.49
N GLY A 559 -0.76 -15.86 5.07
CA GLY A 559 -1.63 -16.43 6.11
C GLY A 559 -2.44 -17.66 5.67
N GLN A 560 -3.09 -17.60 4.51
CA GLN A 560 -4.02 -18.64 4.03
C GLN A 560 -3.31 -19.82 3.35
N HIS A 561 -2.13 -19.59 2.76
CA HIS A 561 -1.41 -20.60 1.98
C HIS A 561 -0.09 -21.03 2.64
N VAL A 562 0.94 -20.17 2.65
CA VAL A 562 2.29 -20.55 3.09
C VAL A 562 2.34 -20.86 4.59
N TRP A 563 1.79 -19.99 5.45
CA TRP A 563 1.78 -20.20 6.91
C TRP A 563 0.94 -21.43 7.29
N LYS A 564 -0.21 -21.60 6.63
CA LYS A 564 -1.07 -22.77 6.81
C LYS A 564 -0.34 -24.08 6.46
N MET A 565 0.41 -24.11 5.35
CA MET A 565 1.22 -25.26 4.97
C MET A 565 2.35 -25.51 5.98
N ILE A 566 3.03 -24.46 6.47
CA ILE A 566 4.05 -24.61 7.52
C ILE A 566 3.47 -25.22 8.80
N LYS A 567 2.31 -24.74 9.25
CA LYS A 567 1.63 -25.22 10.49
C LYS A 567 0.95 -26.58 10.38
N SER A 568 0.62 -27.06 9.19
CA SER A 568 -0.22 -28.27 9.02
C SER A 568 0.36 -29.33 8.08
N GLY A 569 1.49 -29.05 7.43
CA GLY A 569 2.15 -29.96 6.48
C GLY A 569 3.68 -30.05 6.64
N TYR A 570 4.38 -28.93 6.84
CA TYR A 570 5.86 -28.91 6.83
C TYR A 570 6.50 -29.31 8.17
N LEU A 571 6.12 -28.60 9.24
CA LEU A 571 6.68 -28.79 10.57
C LEU A 571 5.82 -29.77 11.37
N SER A 572 6.48 -30.72 12.03
CA SER A 572 5.86 -31.55 13.06
C SER A 572 5.50 -30.72 14.30
N HIS A 573 4.69 -31.31 15.19
CA HIS A 573 4.30 -30.64 16.44
C HIS A 573 5.50 -30.29 17.34
N VAL A 574 6.60 -31.06 17.29
CA VAL A 574 7.82 -30.77 18.07
C VAL A 574 8.58 -29.58 17.47
N GLU A 575 8.73 -29.54 16.15
CA GLU A 575 9.40 -28.45 15.44
C GLU A 575 8.60 -27.13 15.56
N LEU A 576 7.26 -27.21 15.57
CA LEU A 576 6.39 -26.06 15.87
C LEU A 576 6.59 -25.55 17.30
N GLN A 577 6.76 -26.43 18.31
CA GLN A 577 7.08 -26.00 19.67
C GLN A 577 8.45 -25.31 19.76
N VAL A 578 9.46 -25.75 18.97
CA VAL A 578 10.75 -25.05 18.87
C VAL A 578 10.57 -23.65 18.26
N LEU A 579 9.83 -23.54 17.16
CA LEU A 579 9.53 -22.25 16.51
C LEU A 579 8.76 -21.30 17.46
N ASP A 580 7.74 -21.81 18.16
CA ASP A 580 7.01 -21.05 19.17
C ASP A 580 7.92 -20.57 20.29
N ASN A 581 8.84 -21.42 20.77
CA ASN A 581 9.79 -21.05 21.81
C ASN A 581 10.84 -20.03 21.32
N ASN A 582 11.16 -20.02 20.03
CA ASN A 582 11.95 -18.95 19.41
C ASN A 582 11.16 -17.62 19.38
N PHE A 583 9.87 -17.64 19.00
CA PHE A 583 8.99 -16.45 19.04
C PHE A 583 8.73 -15.92 20.46
N LYS A 584 8.60 -16.79 21.47
CA LYS A 584 8.43 -16.40 22.90
C LYS A 584 9.67 -15.75 23.52
N ARG A 585 10.84 -15.90 22.89
CA ARG A 585 12.13 -15.38 23.37
C ARG A 585 12.50 -14.02 22.77
N LEU A 586 11.69 -13.49 21.85
CA LEU A 586 11.91 -12.18 21.24
C LEU A 586 11.83 -11.07 22.30
N PRO A 587 12.83 -10.16 22.39
CA PRO A 587 12.76 -9.06 23.33
C PRO A 587 11.60 -8.10 22.98
N PRO A 588 11.04 -7.39 23.97
CA PRO A 588 10.04 -6.36 23.71
C PRO A 588 10.61 -5.24 22.83
N TYR A 589 9.93 -4.92 21.73
CA TYR A 589 10.31 -3.82 20.83
C TYR A 589 9.09 -2.94 20.54
N SER A 590 9.33 -1.65 20.34
CA SER A 590 8.26 -0.66 20.13
C SER A 590 7.43 -0.98 18.88
N ASP A 591 6.10 -0.84 18.99
CA ASP A 591 5.09 -1.10 17.95
C ASP A 591 5.03 -2.52 17.34
N ILE A 592 5.89 -3.44 17.75
CA ILE A 592 5.91 -4.85 17.33
C ILE A 592 5.06 -5.70 18.29
N HIS A 593 4.28 -6.64 17.75
CA HIS A 593 3.47 -7.55 18.56
C HIS A 593 4.35 -8.67 19.16
N HIS A 594 4.28 -8.85 20.48
CA HIS A 594 4.98 -9.92 21.19
C HIS A 594 4.10 -11.17 21.31
N PHE A 595 4.70 -12.36 21.21
CA PHE A 595 3.99 -13.63 21.13
C PHE A 595 4.28 -14.53 22.36
N PRO A 596 3.79 -14.20 23.56
CA PRO A 596 4.16 -14.89 24.81
C PRO A 596 3.70 -16.35 24.89
N ASN A 597 2.73 -16.74 24.04
CA ASN A 597 2.24 -18.10 23.93
C ASN A 597 2.77 -18.83 22.68
N GLY A 598 3.58 -18.18 21.85
CA GLY A 598 3.95 -18.65 20.51
C GLY A 598 3.01 -18.14 19.42
N VAL A 599 3.15 -18.72 18.22
CA VAL A 599 2.47 -18.33 16.98
C VAL A 599 1.63 -19.45 16.36
N SER A 600 1.88 -20.72 16.72
CA SER A 600 1.23 -21.89 16.14
C SER A 600 -0.28 -21.95 16.42
N ASP A 601 -0.69 -21.84 17.69
CA ASP A 601 -2.08 -21.98 18.15
C ASP A 601 -2.91 -20.68 18.05
N LEU A 602 -2.35 -19.59 17.51
CA LEU A 602 -3.07 -18.33 17.36
C LEU A 602 -4.29 -18.48 16.43
N SER A 603 -5.44 -17.98 16.88
CA SER A 603 -6.72 -18.01 16.16
C SER A 603 -7.29 -16.60 16.00
N GLY A 604 -7.84 -16.29 14.84
CA GLY A 604 -8.31 -14.92 14.51
C GLY A 604 -7.19 -13.90 14.29
N ILE A 605 -5.99 -14.36 13.91
CA ILE A 605 -4.78 -13.56 13.67
C ILE A 605 -5.06 -12.37 12.73
N THR A 606 -4.72 -11.16 13.16
CA THR A 606 -4.86 -9.92 12.37
C THR A 606 -3.80 -9.78 11.28
N GLY A 607 -4.02 -8.89 10.30
CA GLY A 607 -3.02 -8.55 9.27
C GLY A 607 -1.67 -8.11 9.87
N LYS A 608 -1.69 -7.20 10.86
CA LYS A 608 -0.47 -6.72 11.54
C LYS A 608 0.30 -7.86 12.23
N GLU A 609 -0.39 -8.81 12.86
CA GLU A 609 0.25 -10.00 13.44
C GLU A 609 0.81 -10.90 12.35
N GLN A 610 0.05 -11.22 11.30
CA GLN A 610 0.50 -12.03 10.16
C GLN A 610 1.77 -11.44 9.49
N GLY A 611 1.76 -10.15 9.19
CA GLY A 611 2.91 -9.41 8.64
C GLY A 611 4.07 -9.25 9.62
N THR A 612 3.85 -9.42 10.92
CA THR A 612 4.93 -9.53 11.92
C THR A 612 5.52 -10.94 11.90
N ILE A 613 4.71 -12.00 11.90
CA ILE A 613 5.21 -13.38 11.83
C ILE A 613 6.02 -13.59 10.54
N LEU A 614 5.51 -13.19 9.36
CA LEU A 614 6.22 -13.30 8.08
C LEU A 614 7.61 -12.63 8.11
N ARG A 615 7.73 -11.42 8.67
CA ARG A 615 9.01 -10.72 8.74
C ARG A 615 10.01 -11.38 9.69
N TYR A 616 9.54 -12.10 10.72
CA TYR A 616 10.38 -12.68 11.76
C TYR A 616 10.65 -14.19 11.57
N ILE A 617 9.84 -14.90 10.77
CA ILE A 617 9.90 -16.37 10.73
C ILE A 617 11.18 -16.94 10.11
N SER A 618 11.72 -16.33 9.05
CA SER A 618 12.91 -16.83 8.33
C SER A 618 14.13 -17.13 9.22
N PRO A 619 14.61 -16.22 10.09
CA PRO A 619 15.72 -16.51 11.01
C PRO A 619 15.31 -17.39 12.21
N LEU A 620 14.02 -17.40 12.60
CA LEU A 620 13.52 -18.20 13.73
C LEU A 620 13.21 -19.66 13.36
N MET A 621 13.07 -19.96 12.07
CA MET A 621 12.97 -21.32 11.50
C MET A 621 14.32 -21.94 11.12
N LEU A 622 15.41 -21.18 11.04
CA LEU A 622 16.70 -21.70 10.57
C LEU A 622 17.17 -22.90 11.41
N GLY A 623 17.31 -24.06 10.76
CA GLY A 623 17.76 -25.31 11.39
C GLY A 623 16.71 -25.98 12.28
N VAL A 624 15.47 -25.49 12.30
CA VAL A 624 14.35 -26.10 13.03
C VAL A 624 13.82 -27.34 12.29
N CYS A 625 14.12 -27.49 11.00
CA CYS A 625 13.78 -28.67 10.19
C CYS A 625 15.04 -29.44 9.77
N ASP A 626 14.99 -30.77 9.87
CA ASP A 626 16.09 -31.65 9.41
C ASP A 626 16.19 -31.75 7.86
N ASP A 627 15.19 -31.27 7.11
CA ASP A 627 15.19 -31.31 5.63
C ASP A 627 15.90 -30.08 5.04
N HIS A 628 17.23 -30.08 5.14
CA HIS A 628 18.09 -28.99 4.65
C HIS A 628 17.83 -28.61 3.19
N ASN A 629 17.51 -29.59 2.31
CA ASN A 629 17.22 -29.35 0.90
C ASN A 629 15.96 -28.50 0.68
N THR A 630 14.94 -28.66 1.54
CA THR A 630 13.72 -27.86 1.46
C THR A 630 13.87 -26.52 2.19
N ASP A 631 14.60 -26.46 3.31
CA ASP A 631 14.92 -25.20 4.02
C ASP A 631 15.76 -24.24 3.15
N ASP A 632 16.73 -24.74 2.38
CA ASP A 632 17.55 -23.98 1.42
C ASP A 632 16.75 -23.33 0.27
N LEU A 633 15.47 -23.68 0.11
CA LEU A 633 14.53 -23.01 -0.81
C LEU A 633 13.45 -22.22 -0.06
N LEU A 634 12.88 -22.80 1.00
CA LEU A 634 11.76 -22.21 1.74
C LEU A 634 12.19 -21.00 2.57
N ILE A 635 13.31 -21.06 3.27
CA ILE A 635 13.78 -19.94 4.12
C ILE A 635 14.15 -18.70 3.29
N PRO A 636 14.83 -18.83 2.13
CA PRO A 636 14.97 -17.73 1.17
C PRO A 636 13.64 -17.25 0.56
N ALA A 637 12.67 -18.14 0.30
CA ALA A 637 11.38 -17.74 -0.24
C ALA A 637 10.56 -16.90 0.77
N LEU A 638 10.57 -17.32 2.03
CA LEU A 638 9.98 -16.57 3.15
C LEU A 638 10.67 -15.21 3.31
N ARG A 639 12.00 -15.17 3.20
CA ARG A 639 12.78 -13.93 3.21
C ARG A 639 12.38 -12.99 2.08
N ALA A 640 12.33 -13.47 0.83
CA ALA A 640 11.98 -12.65 -0.33
C ALA A 640 10.53 -12.11 -0.21
N LEU A 641 9.56 -12.95 0.18
CA LEU A 641 8.18 -12.52 0.42
C LEU A 641 8.07 -11.47 1.54
N ALA A 642 8.87 -11.61 2.60
CA ALA A 642 8.94 -10.63 3.67
C ALA A 642 9.58 -9.30 3.22
N CYS A 643 10.61 -9.33 2.39
CA CYS A 643 11.16 -8.13 1.74
C CYS A 643 10.12 -7.45 0.83
N VAL A 644 9.37 -8.22 0.04
CA VAL A 644 8.24 -7.70 -0.78
C VAL A 644 7.21 -7.02 0.11
N LEU A 645 6.80 -7.63 1.22
CA LEU A 645 5.87 -7.02 2.18
C LEU A 645 6.43 -5.70 2.74
N THR A 646 7.67 -5.69 3.20
CA THR A 646 8.29 -4.51 3.81
C THR A 646 8.38 -3.36 2.79
N LEU A 647 8.88 -3.63 1.59
CA LEU A 647 8.95 -2.64 0.50
C LEU A 647 7.55 -2.17 0.05
N ALA A 648 6.54 -3.05 0.02
CA ALA A 648 5.17 -2.68 -0.35
C ALA A 648 4.49 -1.74 0.67
N ARG A 649 4.93 -1.76 1.93
CA ARG A 649 4.41 -0.89 3.01
C ARG A 649 5.18 0.44 3.15
N PHE A 650 6.17 0.73 2.30
CA PHE A 650 6.88 2.03 2.31
C PHE A 650 5.93 3.22 2.11
N HIS A 651 6.26 4.34 2.76
CA HIS A 651 5.50 5.59 2.73
C HIS A 651 5.93 6.51 1.57
N VAL A 652 7.17 6.33 1.08
CA VAL A 652 7.75 7.02 -0.07
C VAL A 652 8.50 5.99 -0.93
N HIS A 653 8.40 6.13 -2.25
CA HIS A 653 9.13 5.29 -3.20
C HIS A 653 10.00 6.12 -4.14
N THR A 654 11.11 5.53 -4.54
CA THR A 654 12.09 6.07 -5.48
C THR A 654 12.29 5.05 -6.59
N SER A 655 12.82 5.41 -7.77
CA SER A 655 13.06 4.37 -8.80
C SER A 655 14.02 3.28 -8.32
N LYS A 656 14.93 3.59 -7.37
CA LYS A 656 15.77 2.58 -6.70
C LYS A 656 14.93 1.61 -5.85
N THR A 657 14.00 2.08 -5.01
CA THR A 657 13.19 1.17 -4.17
C THR A 657 12.10 0.43 -4.96
N LEU A 658 11.62 1.00 -6.06
CA LEU A 658 10.73 0.31 -7.00
C LEU A 658 11.45 -0.82 -7.77
N LEU A 659 12.72 -0.62 -8.16
CA LEU A 659 13.56 -1.67 -8.73
C LEU A 659 13.90 -2.76 -7.71
N LEU A 660 14.18 -2.40 -6.46
CA LEU A 660 14.34 -3.39 -5.37
C LEU A 660 13.06 -4.21 -5.16
N LEU A 661 11.88 -3.58 -5.17
CA LEU A 661 10.60 -4.28 -5.05
C LEU A 661 10.35 -5.24 -6.22
N ARG A 662 10.57 -4.79 -7.46
CA ARG A 662 10.54 -5.63 -8.67
C ARG A 662 11.49 -6.84 -8.52
N HIS A 663 12.72 -6.62 -8.08
CA HIS A 663 13.70 -7.68 -7.90
C HIS A 663 13.30 -8.69 -6.80
N GLN A 664 12.74 -8.24 -5.68
CA GLN A 664 12.27 -9.14 -4.61
C GLN A 664 11.05 -9.98 -5.05
N ILE A 665 10.15 -9.42 -5.87
CA ILE A 665 9.05 -10.17 -6.50
C ILE A 665 9.60 -11.27 -7.42
N GLN A 666 10.58 -10.94 -8.27
CA GLN A 666 11.24 -11.91 -9.16
C GLN A 666 11.96 -13.01 -8.36
N GLN A 667 12.73 -12.66 -7.33
CA GLN A 667 13.42 -13.64 -6.47
C GLN A 667 12.43 -14.59 -5.79
N PHE A 668 11.34 -14.06 -5.21
CA PHE A 668 10.28 -14.88 -4.63
C PHE A 668 9.65 -15.81 -5.67
N GLY A 669 9.35 -15.33 -6.88
CA GLY A 669 8.83 -16.14 -7.98
C GLY A 669 9.76 -17.27 -8.42
N GLN A 670 11.06 -17.00 -8.54
CA GLN A 670 12.06 -18.01 -8.88
C GLN A 670 12.18 -19.10 -7.81
N LEU A 671 12.10 -18.73 -6.52
CA LEU A 671 12.15 -19.67 -5.41
C LEU A 671 10.85 -20.48 -5.29
N ALA A 672 9.68 -19.83 -5.43
CA ALA A 672 8.38 -20.49 -5.49
C ALA A 672 8.30 -21.50 -6.65
N LYS A 673 8.83 -21.14 -7.84
CA LYS A 673 8.99 -22.07 -8.96
C LYS A 673 9.83 -23.29 -8.58
N LYS A 674 11.02 -23.08 -8.00
CA LYS A 674 11.90 -24.19 -7.56
C LYS A 674 11.20 -25.10 -6.55
N ILE A 675 10.52 -24.54 -5.54
CA ILE A 675 9.75 -25.33 -4.55
C ILE A 675 8.69 -26.19 -5.26
N ARG A 676 7.90 -25.57 -6.16
CA ARG A 676 6.82 -26.23 -6.94
C ARG A 676 7.32 -27.33 -7.88
N GLU A 677 8.52 -27.17 -8.45
CA GLU A 677 9.14 -28.12 -9.38
C GLU A 677 9.99 -29.20 -8.68
N SER A 678 10.42 -28.94 -7.44
CA SER A 678 11.22 -29.88 -6.66
C SER A 678 10.45 -31.13 -6.22
N GLU A 679 11.18 -32.23 -6.01
CA GLU A 679 10.63 -33.42 -5.34
C GLU A 679 10.54 -33.27 -3.81
N ALA A 680 10.62 -32.04 -3.26
CA ALA A 680 10.74 -31.72 -1.83
C ALA A 680 9.92 -32.64 -0.90
N HIS A 681 10.59 -33.15 0.14
CA HIS A 681 10.20 -34.40 0.75
C HIS A 681 9.13 -34.25 1.85
N ARG A 682 8.95 -33.05 2.42
CA ARG A 682 7.93 -32.73 3.43
C ARG A 682 6.79 -31.87 2.89
N ASN A 683 5.77 -32.47 2.26
CA ASN A 683 4.43 -31.90 1.98
C ASN A 683 4.31 -30.53 1.25
N THR A 684 5.39 -29.83 0.93
CA THR A 684 5.39 -28.56 0.17
C THR A 684 4.76 -28.68 -1.23
N LYS A 685 4.62 -29.91 -1.74
CA LYS A 685 3.90 -30.28 -2.97
C LYS A 685 2.43 -29.83 -3.01
N GLU A 686 1.83 -29.47 -1.87
CA GLU A 686 0.51 -28.82 -1.83
C GLU A 686 0.54 -27.32 -2.21
N LEU A 687 1.71 -26.65 -2.15
CA LEU A 687 1.87 -25.28 -2.64
C LEU A 687 2.01 -25.27 -4.17
N SER A 688 0.87 -25.24 -4.87
CA SER A 688 0.87 -25.01 -6.33
C SER A 688 1.37 -23.61 -6.73
N PHE A 689 1.36 -22.65 -5.79
CA PHE A 689 1.51 -21.19 -5.99
C PHE A 689 0.54 -20.56 -7.00
N ASN A 690 -0.33 -21.35 -7.63
CA ASN A 690 -1.17 -20.94 -8.73
C ASN A 690 -2.52 -20.39 -8.21
N TRP A 691 -2.46 -19.22 -7.58
CA TRP A 691 -3.61 -18.54 -6.98
C TRP A 691 -3.68 -17.09 -7.49
N PRO A 692 -4.87 -16.50 -7.69
CA PRO A 692 -4.98 -15.13 -8.23
C PRO A 692 -4.20 -14.07 -7.42
N LYS A 693 -4.16 -14.22 -6.09
CA LYS A 693 -3.44 -13.34 -5.15
C LYS A 693 -1.91 -13.45 -5.25
N MET A 694 -1.37 -14.53 -5.83
CA MET A 694 0.05 -14.65 -6.17
C MET A 694 0.36 -13.75 -7.37
N HIS A 695 -0.35 -13.94 -8.49
CA HIS A 695 -0.11 -13.22 -9.73
C HIS A 695 -0.23 -11.69 -9.58
N SER A 696 -1.13 -11.19 -8.73
CA SER A 696 -1.30 -9.75 -8.52
C SER A 696 -0.09 -9.06 -7.86
N LEU A 697 0.94 -9.80 -7.43
CA LEU A 697 2.26 -9.21 -7.12
C LEU A 697 2.91 -8.55 -8.36
N THR A 698 2.69 -9.08 -9.56
CA THR A 698 3.20 -8.47 -10.81
C THR A 698 2.64 -7.06 -11.05
N HIS A 699 1.48 -6.74 -10.48
CA HIS A 699 0.80 -5.44 -10.60
C HIS A 699 1.15 -4.46 -9.47
N LEU A 700 2.02 -4.84 -8.53
CA LEU A 700 2.32 -4.06 -7.32
C LEU A 700 3.13 -2.79 -7.62
N VAL A 701 4.26 -2.92 -8.32
CA VAL A 701 5.11 -1.78 -8.74
C VAL A 701 4.31 -0.80 -9.61
N GLU A 702 3.57 -1.34 -10.59
CA GLU A 702 2.71 -0.57 -11.48
C GLU A 702 1.58 0.17 -10.74
N SER A 703 1.03 -0.46 -9.68
CA SER A 703 0.02 0.19 -8.84
C SER A 703 0.58 1.38 -8.07
N ILE A 704 1.81 1.27 -7.57
CA ILE A 704 2.50 2.37 -6.88
C ILE A 704 2.80 3.52 -7.85
N CYS A 705 3.35 3.22 -9.03
CA CYS A 705 3.67 4.20 -10.06
C CYS A 705 2.45 5.04 -10.51
N ARG A 706 1.26 4.42 -10.56
CA ARG A 706 0.03 5.12 -11.00
C ARG A 706 -0.75 5.83 -9.89
N ARG A 707 -0.68 5.36 -8.64
CA ARG A 707 -1.63 5.77 -7.57
C ARG A 707 -0.96 6.19 -6.26
N GLY A 708 0.37 6.27 -6.24
CA GLY A 708 1.15 6.49 -5.03
C GLY A 708 1.21 5.23 -4.15
N VAL A 709 1.78 5.39 -2.95
CA VAL A 709 2.12 4.26 -2.08
C VAL A 709 0.89 3.48 -1.59
N ILE A 710 1.02 2.16 -1.45
CA ILE A 710 -0.12 1.24 -1.23
C ILE A 710 -0.90 1.51 0.07
N SER A 711 -0.30 2.15 1.08
CA SER A 711 -1.04 2.62 2.27
C SER A 711 -2.10 3.69 1.96
N GLY A 712 -2.14 4.26 0.75
CA GLY A 712 -3.25 5.09 0.25
C GLY A 712 -4.33 4.34 -0.55
N SER A 713 -4.10 3.06 -0.91
CA SER A 713 -4.99 2.26 -1.77
C SER A 713 -5.47 0.94 -1.15
N SER A 714 -4.72 0.38 -0.20
CA SER A 714 -4.97 -0.89 0.51
C SER A 714 -6.31 -0.91 1.25
N THR A 715 -6.80 -2.14 1.46
CA THR A 715 -7.99 -2.46 2.25
C THR A 715 -7.80 -2.28 3.77
N ASP A 716 -6.55 -2.17 4.27
CA ASP A 716 -6.21 -1.91 5.69
C ASP A 716 -7.10 -0.82 6.34
N ARG A 717 -7.23 0.34 5.68
CA ARG A 717 -8.00 1.50 6.15
C ARG A 717 -9.51 1.27 6.19
N GLY A 718 -10.01 0.33 5.39
CA GLY A 718 -11.42 -0.02 5.33
C GLY A 718 -11.79 -1.07 6.37
N GLU A 719 -10.90 -2.04 6.67
CA GLU A 719 -11.08 -2.93 7.82
C GLU A 719 -11.10 -2.12 9.13
N ALA A 720 -10.33 -1.04 9.22
CA ALA A 720 -10.34 -0.12 10.36
C ALA A 720 -11.71 0.55 10.64
N LEU A 721 -12.65 0.55 9.67
CA LEU A 721 -14.02 1.07 9.82
C LEU A 721 -15.00 0.00 10.35
N HIS A 722 -14.70 -1.28 10.12
CA HIS A 722 -15.54 -2.42 10.56
C HIS A 722 -15.81 -2.48 12.08
N PRO A 723 -14.91 -2.04 13.00
CA PRO A 723 -15.23 -1.89 14.42
C PRO A 723 -16.44 -1.00 14.70
N GLN A 724 -16.68 0.07 13.92
CA GLN A 724 -17.83 0.95 14.15
C GLN A 724 -19.14 0.30 13.67
N ASN A 725 -19.12 -0.40 12.52
CA ASN A 725 -20.26 -1.23 12.08
C ASN A 725 -20.71 -2.22 13.18
N ARG A 726 -19.77 -2.83 13.91
CA ARG A 726 -20.08 -3.74 15.05
C ARG A 726 -20.72 -3.00 16.23
N LYS A 727 -20.26 -1.80 16.58
CA LYS A 727 -20.85 -0.97 17.65
C LYS A 727 -22.28 -0.54 17.29
N ASP A 728 -22.49 -0.06 16.07
CA ASP A 728 -23.78 0.43 15.58
C ASP A 728 -24.81 -0.71 15.50
N TRP A 729 -24.41 -1.88 14.99
CA TRP A 729 -25.23 -3.09 15.05
C TRP A 729 -25.56 -3.49 16.49
N GLY A 730 -24.60 -3.32 17.41
CA GLY A 730 -24.77 -3.54 18.85
C GLY A 730 -25.91 -2.69 19.45
N ARG A 731 -26.01 -1.41 19.05
CA ARG A 731 -27.06 -0.44 19.44
C ARG A 731 -28.36 -0.58 18.63
N SER A 732 -28.33 -1.21 17.46
CA SER A 732 -29.51 -1.42 16.60
C SER A 732 -30.52 -2.42 17.19
N ASN A 733 -31.73 -2.43 16.65
CA ASN A 733 -32.76 -3.44 16.95
C ASN A 733 -32.44 -4.86 16.42
N LYS A 734 -31.39 -5.01 15.59
CA LYS A 734 -30.94 -6.27 14.98
C LYS A 734 -31.99 -6.94 14.07
N GLN A 735 -32.97 -6.17 13.60
CA GLN A 735 -34.01 -6.57 12.62
C GLN A 735 -33.67 -6.05 11.22
N ALA A 736 -34.60 -6.22 10.25
CA ALA A 736 -34.42 -5.73 8.88
C ALA A 736 -34.13 -4.22 8.80
N SER A 737 -34.68 -3.39 9.70
CA SER A 737 -34.43 -1.95 9.75
C SER A 737 -33.10 -1.54 10.42
N ALA A 738 -32.30 -2.49 10.92
CA ALA A 738 -31.04 -2.19 11.59
C ALA A 738 -30.05 -1.41 10.71
N GLN A 739 -29.97 -1.69 9.40
CA GLN A 739 -29.11 -0.93 8.48
C GLN A 739 -29.46 0.56 8.48
N SER A 740 -30.74 0.92 8.40
CA SER A 740 -31.17 2.33 8.47
C SER A 740 -30.80 3.01 9.81
N GLN A 741 -30.82 2.25 10.92
CA GLN A 741 -30.41 2.74 12.23
C GLN A 741 -28.89 2.96 12.31
N MET A 742 -28.10 2.06 11.73
CA MET A 742 -26.64 2.21 11.64
C MET A 742 -26.25 3.44 10.80
N LEU A 743 -26.93 3.67 9.67
CA LEU A 743 -26.72 4.86 8.84
C LEU A 743 -27.09 6.14 9.58
N ARG A 744 -28.21 6.16 10.32
CA ARG A 744 -28.59 7.29 11.18
C ARG A 744 -27.53 7.59 12.24
N MET A 745 -26.99 6.56 12.93
CA MET A 745 -25.90 6.74 13.89
C MET A 745 -24.61 7.25 13.24
N SER A 746 -24.37 6.95 11.96
CA SER A 746 -23.25 7.51 11.20
C SER A 746 -23.45 8.98 10.85
N HIS A 747 -24.66 9.37 10.45
CA HIS A 747 -25.06 10.76 10.21
C HIS A 747 -24.95 11.60 11.49
N GLU A 748 -25.53 11.13 12.60
CA GLU A 748 -25.43 11.75 13.95
C GLU A 748 -23.98 12.05 14.36
N ARG A 749 -23.03 11.15 14.04
CA ARG A 749 -21.60 11.36 14.31
C ARG A 749 -20.95 12.37 13.38
N GLY A 750 -21.39 12.47 12.13
CA GLY A 750 -20.88 13.47 11.17
C GLY A 750 -21.25 14.88 11.62
N THR A 751 -22.54 15.10 11.92
CA THR A 751 -23.07 16.35 12.49
C THR A 751 -22.31 16.80 13.74
N ILE A 752 -22.05 15.88 14.69
CA ILE A 752 -21.23 16.21 15.88
C ILE A 752 -19.79 16.60 15.52
N GLN A 753 -19.16 15.97 14.52
CA GLN A 753 -17.80 16.31 14.09
C GLN A 753 -17.73 17.66 13.37
N GLN A 754 -18.79 18.07 12.68
CA GLN A 754 -18.92 19.39 12.07
C GLN A 754 -19.03 20.48 13.15
N ILE A 755 -19.97 20.33 14.09
CA ILE A 755 -20.17 21.24 15.22
C ILE A 755 -18.90 21.32 16.11
N ARG A 756 -18.18 20.20 16.30
CA ARG A 756 -16.87 20.19 16.98
C ARG A 756 -15.86 21.09 16.28
N SER A 757 -15.78 21.06 14.95
CA SER A 757 -14.88 21.92 14.16
C SER A 757 -15.20 23.41 14.38
N GLU A 758 -16.49 23.77 14.36
CA GLU A 758 -16.97 25.14 14.61
C GLU A 758 -16.62 25.62 16.04
N VAL A 759 -16.81 24.76 17.06
CA VAL A 759 -16.48 25.06 18.47
C VAL A 759 -14.97 25.21 18.68
N ASP A 760 -14.15 24.33 18.08
CA ASP A 760 -12.69 24.38 18.22
C ASP A 760 -12.10 25.60 17.47
N GLY A 761 -12.69 25.98 16.32
CA GLY A 761 -12.37 27.21 15.59
C GLY A 761 -12.72 28.48 16.38
N TYR A 762 -13.91 28.50 17.01
CA TYR A 762 -14.29 29.56 17.94
C TYR A 762 -13.31 29.69 19.11
N ASP A 763 -12.96 28.60 19.78
CA ASP A 763 -11.99 28.61 20.89
C ASP A 763 -10.61 29.11 20.45
N LYS A 764 -10.14 28.73 19.24
CA LYS A 764 -8.90 29.26 18.66
C LYS A 764 -8.98 30.79 18.47
N SER A 765 -10.09 31.30 17.92
CA SER A 765 -10.28 32.76 17.74
C SER A 765 -10.27 33.51 19.08
N GLN A 766 -10.90 32.93 20.11
CA GLN A 766 -10.99 33.48 21.45
C GLN A 766 -9.65 33.50 22.21
N LEU A 767 -8.69 32.68 21.81
CA LEU A 767 -7.31 32.68 22.32
C LEU A 767 -6.44 33.70 21.56
N LEU A 768 -6.54 33.75 20.23
CA LEU A 768 -5.82 34.71 19.39
C LEU A 768 -6.20 36.16 19.75
N GLY A 769 -7.50 36.44 19.92
CA GLY A 769 -8.01 37.75 20.36
C GLY A 769 -7.58 38.17 21.78
N LYS A 770 -6.91 37.29 22.54
CA LYS A 770 -6.36 37.56 23.88
C LYS A 770 -4.83 37.60 23.90
N GLY A 771 -4.18 37.64 22.72
CA GLY A 771 -2.73 37.80 22.59
C GLY A 771 -1.92 36.54 22.97
N ALA A 772 -2.56 35.38 23.04
CA ALA A 772 -1.85 34.12 23.24
C ALA A 772 -1.16 33.69 21.94
N ILE A 773 0.18 33.68 21.94
CA ILE A 773 0.98 33.20 20.80
C ILE A 773 0.65 31.71 20.59
N ALA A 774 0.14 31.38 19.40
CA ALA A 774 -0.15 30.00 19.03
C ALA A 774 1.15 29.17 19.00
N GLY A 775 1.17 28.08 19.79
CA GLY A 775 2.35 27.24 19.96
C GLY A 775 2.62 26.34 18.75
N ALA A 776 3.23 26.88 17.69
CA ALA A 776 3.79 26.07 16.62
C ALA A 776 4.88 25.11 17.19
N PRO A 777 4.82 23.80 16.93
CA PRO A 777 5.76 22.82 17.47
C PRO A 777 7.08 22.81 16.66
N SER A 778 7.83 23.91 16.71
CA SER A 778 9.11 24.07 16.02
C SER A 778 10.11 24.86 16.86
N ASN A 779 10.56 24.27 17.97
CA ASN A 779 11.73 24.77 18.69
C ASN A 779 12.98 24.00 18.21
N PRO A 780 13.82 24.55 17.32
CA PRO A 780 14.99 23.85 16.75
C PRO A 780 16.15 23.67 17.75
N THR A 781 15.85 23.81 19.05
CA THR A 781 16.76 23.77 20.19
C THR A 781 16.62 22.48 21.02
N GLU A 782 15.65 21.61 20.73
CA GLU A 782 15.60 20.29 21.38
C GLU A 782 16.80 19.44 20.96
N PRO A 783 17.56 18.84 21.91
CA PRO A 783 18.71 18.02 21.58
C PRO A 783 18.27 16.72 20.89
N ARG A 784 19.01 16.33 19.85
CA ARG A 784 18.74 15.12 19.04
C ARG A 784 18.50 13.87 19.90
N VAL A 785 19.26 13.73 20.99
CA VAL A 785 19.15 12.62 21.94
C VAL A 785 18.93 13.19 23.33
N PHE A 786 17.99 12.64 24.10
CA PHE A 786 17.56 13.19 25.39
C PHE A 786 17.26 12.09 26.42
N LEU A 787 17.85 12.19 27.60
CA LEU A 787 17.68 11.21 28.68
C LEU A 787 16.31 11.38 29.37
N CYS A 788 15.56 10.28 29.44
CA CYS A 788 14.18 10.24 29.91
C CYS A 788 14.04 9.42 31.20
N SER A 789 13.05 9.76 32.03
CA SER A 789 12.75 9.05 33.29
C SER A 789 13.96 8.94 34.23
N GLN A 790 14.40 10.08 34.78
CA GLN A 790 15.48 10.10 35.77
C GLN A 790 15.11 9.27 37.01
N VAL A 791 16.01 8.40 37.46
CA VAL A 791 15.89 7.71 38.75
C VAL A 791 15.98 8.75 39.87
N ARG A 792 15.13 8.64 40.89
CA ARG A 792 14.89 9.68 41.93
C ARG A 792 16.09 10.04 42.82
N ARG A 793 17.25 9.40 42.67
CA ARG A 793 18.47 9.66 43.47
C ARG A 793 19.66 9.89 42.55
N SER A 794 20.36 11.00 42.75
CA SER A 794 21.72 11.18 42.25
C SER A 794 22.67 10.39 43.16
N LEU A 795 23.71 9.79 42.59
CA LEU A 795 24.70 8.98 43.30
C LEU A 795 26.09 9.61 43.19
N THR A 796 27.01 9.23 44.07
CA THR A 796 28.45 9.50 43.84
C THR A 796 29.00 8.56 42.78
N ALA A 797 30.07 8.95 42.09
CA ALA A 797 30.76 8.08 41.13
C ALA A 797 31.16 6.71 41.74
N SER A 798 31.60 6.69 43.00
CA SER A 798 31.91 5.46 43.74
C SER A 798 30.66 4.61 44.03
N ALA A 799 29.54 5.22 44.47
CA ALA A 799 28.31 4.48 44.75
C ALA A 799 27.69 3.89 43.47
N TYR A 800 27.78 4.59 42.34
CA TYR A 800 27.35 4.04 41.05
C TYR A 800 28.31 2.95 40.54
N GLY A 801 29.63 3.14 40.70
CA GLY A 801 30.63 2.10 40.40
C GLY A 801 30.39 0.79 41.17
N ALA A 802 29.97 0.87 42.44
CA ALA A 802 29.57 -0.31 43.21
C ALA A 802 28.35 -1.03 42.60
N ILE A 803 27.31 -0.28 42.21
CA ILE A 803 26.11 -0.82 41.55
C ILE A 803 26.48 -1.47 40.19
N LEU A 804 27.41 -0.89 39.44
CA LEU A 804 27.89 -1.46 38.18
C LEU A 804 28.75 -2.71 38.37
N SER A 805 29.57 -2.75 39.43
CA SER A 805 30.34 -3.95 39.80
C SER A 805 29.43 -5.08 40.29
N GLU A 806 28.30 -4.78 40.92
CA GLU A 806 27.30 -5.75 41.37
C GLU A 806 26.43 -6.28 40.22
N ASN A 807 25.88 -5.38 39.40
CA ASN A 807 24.85 -5.73 38.40
C ASN A 807 25.42 -6.06 37.01
N LEU A 808 26.63 -5.61 36.69
CA LEU A 808 27.28 -5.85 35.40
C LEU A 808 28.71 -6.40 35.54
N GLY A 809 29.30 -6.45 36.74
CA GLY A 809 30.69 -6.90 36.93
C GLY A 809 31.75 -5.88 36.50
N ILE A 810 31.37 -4.62 36.22
CA ILE A 810 32.29 -3.54 35.83
C ILE A 810 33.09 -3.10 37.07
N LYS A 811 34.34 -3.57 37.19
CA LYS A 811 35.22 -3.31 38.34
C LYS A 811 35.84 -1.91 38.35
N ASP A 812 36.01 -1.30 37.18
CA ASP A 812 36.49 0.07 37.04
C ASP A 812 35.48 0.88 36.19
N PHE A 813 34.83 1.82 36.86
CA PHE A 813 33.93 2.81 36.25
C PHE A 813 34.63 4.13 35.94
N VAL A 814 35.76 4.42 36.58
CA VAL A 814 36.38 5.74 36.59
C VAL A 814 37.31 5.92 35.39
N THR A 815 38.13 4.93 35.05
CA THR A 815 39.08 5.04 33.93
C THR A 815 38.34 5.14 32.58
N PRO A 816 37.43 4.22 32.20
CA PRO A 816 36.77 4.28 30.90
C PRO A 816 35.93 5.55 30.69
N LEU A 817 35.33 6.08 31.76
CA LEU A 817 34.61 7.35 31.73
C LEU A 817 35.55 8.56 31.63
N SER A 818 36.72 8.51 32.26
CA SER A 818 37.74 9.55 32.15
C SER A 818 38.35 9.60 30.74
N ASP A 819 38.56 8.43 30.12
CA ASP A 819 39.02 8.29 28.74
C ASP A 819 38.00 8.82 27.74
N LEU A 820 36.71 8.48 27.91
CA LEU A 820 35.61 9.03 27.08
C LEU A 820 35.49 10.56 27.20
N LEU A 821 35.80 11.13 28.37
CA LEU A 821 35.78 12.57 28.63
C LEU A 821 37.12 13.27 28.29
N GLN A 822 38.14 12.54 27.82
CA GLN A 822 39.44 13.09 27.47
C GLN A 822 39.29 14.13 26.34
N GLY A 823 40.03 15.25 26.44
CA GLY A 823 39.89 16.39 25.54
C GLY A 823 38.64 17.26 25.75
N LYS A 824 37.60 16.79 26.45
CA LYS A 824 36.42 17.59 26.85
C LYS A 824 36.50 18.13 28.28
N MET A 825 37.31 17.52 29.14
CA MET A 825 37.59 18.03 30.49
C MET A 825 38.64 19.15 30.49
N ARG A 826 38.46 20.18 31.32
CA ARG A 826 39.58 21.04 31.76
C ARG A 826 40.54 20.22 32.63
N PRO A 827 41.86 20.51 32.64
CA PRO A 827 42.79 19.90 33.59
C PRO A 827 42.27 20.01 35.03
N ASN A 828 42.33 18.89 35.78
CA ASN A 828 41.84 18.74 37.16
C ASN A 828 40.31 18.82 37.38
N ALA A 829 39.47 18.81 36.33
CA ALA A 829 38.02 18.67 36.51
C ALA A 829 37.65 17.31 37.15
N ARG A 830 36.60 17.28 37.99
CA ARG A 830 36.12 16.07 38.68
C ARG A 830 34.61 15.88 38.48
N PHE A 831 34.18 14.65 38.17
CA PHE A 831 32.78 14.24 38.17
C PHE A 831 32.41 13.57 39.51
N ASN A 832 31.82 14.33 40.43
CA ASN A 832 31.45 13.80 41.75
C ASN A 832 30.03 13.20 41.83
N GLN A 833 29.14 13.56 40.89
CA GLN A 833 27.74 13.13 40.88
C GLN A 833 27.33 12.49 39.55
N VAL A 834 26.55 11.41 39.66
CA VAL A 834 25.96 10.66 38.55
C VAL A 834 24.43 10.67 38.72
N LYS A 835 23.70 10.99 37.66
CA LYS A 835 22.23 10.84 37.57
C LYS A 835 21.90 9.68 36.65
N MET A 836 21.17 8.68 37.14
CA MET A 836 20.76 7.51 36.33
C MET A 836 19.40 7.75 35.66
N PHE A 837 19.17 7.12 34.52
CA PHE A 837 17.93 7.19 33.74
C PHE A 837 17.50 5.80 33.29
N SER A 838 16.19 5.56 33.14
CA SER A 838 15.65 4.26 32.68
C SER A 838 15.15 4.26 31.23
N SER A 839 15.29 5.39 30.53
CA SER A 839 14.94 5.51 29.12
C SER A 839 15.70 6.66 28.43
N CYS A 840 15.67 6.68 27.11
CA CYS A 840 16.22 7.76 26.31
C CYS A 840 15.37 7.95 25.05
N ARG A 841 15.07 9.20 24.70
CA ARG A 841 14.50 9.57 23.41
C ARG A 841 15.63 9.81 22.41
N VAL A 842 15.50 9.27 21.20
CA VAL A 842 16.44 9.48 20.09
C VAL A 842 15.68 9.99 18.88
N SER A 843 16.16 11.09 18.30
CA SER A 843 15.67 11.66 17.05
C SER A 843 16.62 11.30 15.91
N TYR A 844 16.09 10.91 14.77
CA TYR A 844 16.88 10.56 13.59
C TYR A 844 16.15 10.96 12.30
N LEU A 845 16.93 11.26 11.27
CA LEU A 845 16.38 11.45 9.93
C LEU A 845 16.08 10.08 9.31
N CYS A 846 14.82 9.87 8.95
CA CYS A 846 14.33 8.66 8.31
C CYS A 846 14.83 8.57 6.86
N GLN A 847 15.60 7.53 6.52
CA GLN A 847 16.09 7.29 5.16
C GLN A 847 14.98 6.88 4.18
N GLU A 848 13.86 6.37 4.68
CA GLU A 848 12.70 6.03 3.86
C GLU A 848 11.95 7.29 3.41
N THR A 849 11.72 8.25 4.33
CA THR A 849 10.79 9.37 4.10
C THR A 849 11.43 10.76 4.03
N GLY A 850 12.68 10.93 4.47
CA GLY A 850 13.32 12.23 4.63
C GLY A 850 12.80 13.05 5.82
N ILE A 851 11.95 12.49 6.68
CA ILE A 851 11.34 13.17 7.83
C ILE A 851 12.09 12.84 9.12
N LEU A 852 12.16 13.79 10.06
CA LEU A 852 12.70 13.56 11.40
C LEU A 852 11.73 12.68 12.21
N GLN A 853 12.15 11.49 12.60
CA GLN A 853 11.41 10.57 13.45
C GLN A 853 11.98 10.56 14.88
N GLN A 854 11.15 10.20 15.86
CA GLN A 854 11.55 10.08 17.27
C GLN A 854 11.16 8.71 17.83
N GLU A 855 12.11 8.07 18.50
CA GLU A 855 11.92 6.81 19.22
C GLU A 855 12.24 6.99 20.70
N ILE A 856 11.66 6.16 21.57
CA ILE A 856 12.07 6.02 22.97
C ILE A 856 12.48 4.58 23.20
N PHE A 857 13.66 4.41 23.81
CA PHE A 857 14.18 3.10 24.23
C PHE A 857 14.38 3.03 25.74
N HIS A 858 14.36 1.81 26.26
CA HIS A 858 14.32 1.52 27.69
C HIS A 858 15.51 0.69 28.16
N VAL A 859 15.92 0.99 29.39
CA VAL A 859 17.03 0.35 30.10
C VAL A 859 16.58 0.18 31.55
N THR A 860 16.05 -1.01 31.89
CA THR A 860 15.54 -1.30 33.23
C THR A 860 15.71 -2.77 33.61
N SER A 861 16.07 -3.01 34.87
CA SER A 861 16.08 -4.36 35.45
C SER A 861 14.66 -4.90 35.74
N LYS A 862 13.63 -4.05 35.70
CA LYS A 862 12.22 -4.45 35.85
C LYS A 862 11.29 -3.65 34.92
N TRP A 863 10.72 -4.32 33.94
CA TRP A 863 9.71 -3.83 33.01
C TRP A 863 8.39 -4.58 33.24
N GLN A 864 7.31 -3.86 33.57
CA GLN A 864 5.91 -4.36 33.59
C GLN A 864 5.66 -5.75 34.28
N ASN A 865 6.52 -6.12 35.23
CA ASN A 865 6.59 -7.45 35.89
C ASN A 865 7.06 -8.63 35.02
N SER A 866 7.56 -8.39 33.82
CA SER A 866 8.05 -9.39 32.85
C SER A 866 9.57 -9.67 32.92
N GLY A 867 10.28 -9.09 33.88
CA GLY A 867 11.75 -9.16 33.97
C GLY A 867 12.45 -7.89 33.45
N PRO A 868 13.74 -7.95 33.08
CA PRO A 868 14.46 -6.79 32.55
C PRO A 868 14.07 -6.44 31.11
N ARG A 869 14.31 -5.19 30.72
CA ARG A 869 14.26 -4.71 29.33
C ARG A 869 15.51 -3.87 29.05
N TYR A 870 16.33 -4.33 28.12
CA TYR A 870 17.53 -3.67 27.62
C TYR A 870 17.41 -3.56 26.11
N ASP A 871 17.03 -2.38 25.61
CA ASP A 871 16.80 -2.19 24.19
C ASP A 871 18.14 -2.10 23.43
N SER A 872 18.13 -2.57 22.17
CA SER A 872 19.29 -2.51 21.28
C SER A 872 19.25 -1.31 20.35
N VAL A 873 20.44 -0.81 19.99
CA VAL A 873 20.64 0.43 19.25
C VAL A 873 21.74 0.29 18.18
N ILE A 874 21.66 1.18 17.19
CA ILE A 874 22.75 1.43 16.23
C ILE A 874 23.58 2.61 16.75
N ILE A 875 24.90 2.46 16.82
CA ILE A 875 25.82 3.48 17.35
C ILE A 875 26.82 3.89 16.27
N GLN A 876 26.98 5.20 16.06
CA GLN A 876 27.98 5.77 15.15
C GLN A 876 29.39 5.42 15.64
N GLY A 877 30.20 4.81 14.77
CA GLY A 877 31.61 4.53 15.03
C GLY A 877 32.50 5.76 14.86
N GLN A 878 33.82 5.57 15.08
CA GLN A 878 34.80 6.66 15.00
C GLN A 878 34.91 7.30 13.60
N GLN A 879 34.68 6.52 12.55
CA GLN A 879 34.51 7.02 11.18
C GLN A 879 33.03 7.25 10.88
N ARG A 880 32.71 8.38 10.24
CA ARG A 880 31.32 8.77 9.91
C ARG A 880 30.61 7.78 8.96
N SER A 881 31.37 7.00 8.19
CA SER A 881 30.88 5.92 7.32
C SER A 881 30.44 4.66 8.07
N ASN A 882 30.93 4.44 9.29
CA ASN A 882 30.82 3.14 9.99
C ASN A 882 29.96 3.28 11.24
N PHE A 883 29.17 2.25 11.54
CA PHE A 883 28.40 2.11 12.76
C PHE A 883 28.47 0.67 13.26
N PHE A 884 28.06 0.44 14.51
CA PHE A 884 28.00 -0.88 15.13
C PHE A 884 26.68 -1.07 15.90
N PHE A 885 26.40 -2.31 16.24
CA PHE A 885 25.20 -2.72 16.98
C PHE A 885 25.56 -2.94 18.45
N ALA A 886 24.70 -2.49 19.38
CA ALA A 886 24.92 -2.73 20.81
C ALA A 886 23.60 -2.81 21.60
N GLU A 887 23.60 -3.56 22.70
CA GLU A 887 22.52 -3.57 23.71
C GLU A 887 22.82 -2.52 24.79
N VAL A 888 21.86 -1.66 25.15
CA VAL A 888 22.12 -0.61 26.16
C VAL A 888 21.84 -1.15 27.57
N ARG A 889 22.88 -1.15 28.40
CA ARG A 889 22.90 -1.76 29.74
C ARG A 889 22.79 -0.74 30.88
N GLY A 890 23.13 0.52 30.61
CA GLY A 890 23.03 1.62 31.55
C GLY A 890 22.90 2.97 30.84
N LEU A 891 22.15 3.89 31.42
CA LEU A 891 22.03 5.28 30.98
C LEU A 891 22.25 6.21 32.17
N PHE A 892 23.18 7.16 32.02
CA PHE A 892 23.45 8.14 33.05
C PHE A 892 23.89 9.49 32.48
N SER A 893 23.93 10.52 33.32
CA SER A 893 24.62 11.77 33.03
C SER A 893 25.57 12.16 34.14
N VAL A 894 26.68 12.81 33.78
CA VAL A 894 27.66 13.39 34.70
C VAL A 894 27.82 14.89 34.45
N LEU A 895 28.02 15.64 35.54
CA LEU A 895 28.36 17.06 35.50
C LEU A 895 29.89 17.21 35.60
N VAL A 896 30.49 17.92 34.65
CA VAL A 896 31.92 18.20 34.56
C VAL A 896 32.10 19.70 34.36
N GLY A 897 32.51 20.40 35.43
CA GLY A 897 32.37 21.86 35.47
C GLY A 897 30.89 22.24 35.33
N ASP A 898 30.58 23.12 34.38
CA ASP A 898 29.23 23.59 34.11
C ASP A 898 28.49 22.76 33.03
N THR A 899 29.16 21.77 32.41
CA THR A 899 28.62 20.97 31.30
C THR A 899 28.13 19.60 31.78
N THR A 900 26.88 19.25 31.45
CA THR A 900 26.34 17.91 31.67
C THR A 900 26.52 17.06 30.42
N PHE A 901 27.14 15.88 30.56
CA PHE A 901 27.31 14.90 29.48
C PHE A 901 26.39 13.70 29.71
N GLY A 902 25.67 13.28 28.68
CA GLY A 902 24.90 12.03 28.67
C GLY A 902 25.77 10.86 28.20
N VAL A 903 25.76 9.75 28.94
CA VAL A 903 26.60 8.58 28.69
C VAL A 903 25.76 7.31 28.75
N ALA A 904 25.98 6.42 27.78
CA ALA A 904 25.44 5.07 27.75
C ALA A 904 26.54 4.05 28.05
N ILE A 905 26.20 3.03 28.85
CA ILE A 905 26.98 1.80 29.00
C ILE A 905 26.36 0.78 28.06
N VAL A 906 27.15 0.27 27.13
CA VAL A 906 26.65 -0.56 26.02
C VAL A 906 27.41 -1.88 25.96
N LYS A 907 26.70 -2.96 25.61
CA LYS A 907 27.31 -4.25 25.28
C LYS A 907 27.37 -4.38 23.75
N PRO A 908 28.55 -4.22 23.12
CA PRO A 908 28.67 -4.27 21.67
C PRO A 908 28.44 -5.69 21.12
N PHE A 909 28.04 -5.75 19.85
CA PHE A 909 28.02 -6.97 19.04
C PHE A 909 29.09 -6.90 17.95
N THR A 910 29.83 -7.98 17.78
CA THR A 910 30.73 -8.18 16.65
C THR A 910 29.91 -8.63 15.44
N GLN A 911 29.82 -7.80 14.41
CA GLN A 911 29.15 -8.16 13.16
C GLN A 911 29.85 -9.34 12.47
N LYS A 912 29.04 -10.28 11.96
CA LYS A 912 29.42 -11.32 11.00
C LYS A 912 28.86 -10.97 9.62
N THR A 913 29.21 -11.76 8.61
CA THR A 913 28.59 -11.69 7.28
C THR A 913 27.10 -12.01 7.36
N ARG A 914 26.34 -11.51 6.39
CA ARG A 914 24.94 -11.87 6.16
C ARG A 914 24.80 -13.36 5.87
N ASN A 915 23.91 -14.04 6.61
CA ASN A 915 23.61 -15.45 6.41
C ASN A 915 23.02 -15.66 5.00
N LYS A 916 23.55 -16.61 4.22
CA LYS A 916 23.17 -16.82 2.81
C LYS A 916 21.75 -17.37 2.62
N VAL A 917 21.19 -18.04 3.63
CA VAL A 917 19.89 -18.72 3.57
C VAL A 917 18.79 -17.84 4.14
N THR A 918 18.97 -17.28 5.34
CA THR A 918 17.99 -16.36 5.95
C THR A 918 18.08 -14.95 5.37
N GLY A 919 19.24 -14.58 4.82
CA GLY A 919 19.49 -13.25 4.31
C GLY A 919 19.55 -12.17 5.40
N TYR A 920 19.81 -12.48 6.67
CA TYR A 920 19.96 -11.49 7.75
C TYR A 920 21.40 -11.38 8.25
N ILE A 921 21.73 -10.25 8.88
CA ILE A 921 23.06 -9.99 9.47
C ILE A 921 23.16 -10.74 10.80
N GLU A 922 24.17 -11.60 10.91
CA GLU A 922 24.47 -12.34 12.13
C GLU A 922 25.43 -11.57 13.03
N LEU A 923 25.25 -11.70 14.34
CA LEU A 923 25.94 -10.94 15.38
C LEU A 923 26.46 -11.87 16.48
N GLU A 924 27.74 -11.77 16.80
CA GLU A 924 28.31 -12.37 18.01
C GLU A 924 28.25 -11.34 19.15
N ALA A 925 27.52 -11.65 20.21
CA ALA A 925 27.50 -10.80 21.40
C ALA A 925 28.88 -10.79 22.07
N ALA A 926 29.34 -9.61 22.54
CA ALA A 926 30.57 -9.55 23.31
C ALA A 926 30.54 -10.47 24.55
N LYS A 927 31.72 -10.89 25.01
CA LYS A 927 31.86 -11.74 26.20
C LYS A 927 31.19 -11.11 27.41
N GLU A 928 30.65 -11.93 28.30
CA GLU A 928 30.06 -11.42 29.54
C GLU A 928 31.09 -10.66 30.39
N GLY A 929 30.70 -9.52 30.94
CA GLY A 929 31.62 -8.55 31.55
C GLY A 929 32.23 -7.52 30.58
N SER A 930 32.11 -7.69 29.26
CA SER A 930 32.63 -6.75 28.25
C SER A 930 31.60 -5.66 27.93
N PHE A 931 31.89 -4.41 28.30
CA PHE A 931 31.05 -3.24 28.04
C PHE A 931 31.91 -2.05 27.61
N GLU A 932 31.31 -1.18 26.81
CA GLU A 932 31.91 0.08 26.35
C GLU A 932 31.10 1.27 26.88
N PHE A 933 31.73 2.44 26.91
CA PHE A 933 31.11 3.71 27.32
C PHE A 933 31.07 4.62 26.11
N CYS A 934 29.89 5.15 25.76
CA CYS A 934 29.74 6.10 24.66
C CYS A 934 28.86 7.29 25.04
N PHE A 935 29.07 8.43 24.39
CA PHE A 935 28.15 9.57 24.46
C PHE A 935 26.79 9.18 23.86
N ILE A 936 25.68 9.56 24.50
CA ILE A 936 24.33 9.25 23.96
C ILE A 936 24.12 9.86 22.58
N GLU A 937 24.81 10.96 22.28
CA GLU A 937 24.77 11.68 21.02
C GLU A 937 25.32 10.86 19.83
N SER A 938 26.03 9.74 20.08
CA SER A 938 26.45 8.77 19.06
C SER A 938 25.40 7.71 18.72
N ILE A 939 24.32 7.58 19.51
CA ILE A 939 23.23 6.63 19.26
C ILE A 939 22.39 7.10 18.08
N ILE A 940 22.41 6.38 16.97
CA ILE A 940 21.72 6.76 15.73
C ILE A 940 20.21 6.60 15.90
N ARG A 941 19.75 5.36 16.18
CA ARG A 941 18.36 4.99 16.49
C ARG A 941 18.29 3.60 17.14
N THR A 942 17.09 3.14 17.49
CA THR A 942 16.86 1.77 18.00
C THR A 942 16.92 0.72 16.88
N VAL A 943 17.14 -0.54 17.25
CA VAL A 943 17.10 -1.69 16.33
C VAL A 943 16.74 -2.97 17.06
N HIS A 944 15.87 -3.81 16.48
CA HIS A 944 15.51 -5.09 17.07
C HIS A 944 16.59 -6.14 16.74
N ILE A 945 17.25 -6.67 17.78
CA ILE A 945 18.18 -7.80 17.67
C ILE A 945 17.49 -9.05 18.25
N LEU A 946 17.36 -10.08 17.43
CA LEU A 946 16.80 -11.37 17.80
C LEU A 946 17.89 -12.19 18.54
N PRO A 947 17.57 -12.90 19.63
CA PRO A 947 18.55 -13.69 20.37
C PRO A 947 18.86 -15.03 19.66
N PRO A 948 19.99 -15.69 20.01
CA PRO A 948 20.36 -17.00 19.47
C PRO A 948 19.25 -18.05 19.64
N THR A 949 18.99 -18.85 18.61
CA THR A 949 18.06 -19.99 18.66
C THR A 949 18.82 -21.26 19.09
N PRO A 950 18.14 -22.38 19.40
CA PRO A 950 18.83 -23.65 19.66
C PRO A 950 19.69 -24.16 18.49
N HIS A 951 19.48 -23.64 17.28
CA HIS A 951 20.12 -24.08 16.04
C HIS A 951 21.01 -23.01 15.38
N ASN A 952 20.89 -21.74 15.78
CA ASN A 952 21.80 -20.66 15.39
C ASN A 952 22.39 -19.98 16.65
N PRO A 953 23.71 -20.11 16.91
CA PRO A 953 24.37 -19.51 18.08
C PRO A 953 24.52 -17.99 18.00
N TRP A 954 24.27 -17.38 16.84
CA TRP A 954 24.38 -15.94 16.63
C TRP A 954 23.07 -15.21 16.93
N SER A 955 23.18 -14.00 17.45
CA SER A 955 22.09 -13.03 17.44
C SER A 955 21.86 -12.53 16.00
N VAL A 956 20.67 -12.01 15.68
CA VAL A 956 20.32 -11.62 14.31
C VAL A 956 19.70 -10.23 14.28
N VAL A 957 20.18 -9.33 13.40
CA VAL A 957 19.55 -8.02 13.20
C VAL A 957 18.27 -8.19 12.41
N GLN A 958 17.13 -7.75 12.94
CA GLN A 958 15.84 -7.79 12.26
C GLN A 958 15.68 -6.58 11.33
N ASP A 959 16.22 -6.73 10.12
CA ASP A 959 16.31 -5.65 9.13
C ASP A 959 15.00 -5.30 8.40
N LEU A 960 13.90 -6.01 8.67
CA LEU A 960 12.56 -5.72 8.13
C LEU A 960 11.65 -4.96 9.09
N THR A 961 12.16 -4.49 10.24
CA THR A 961 11.35 -3.82 11.28
C THR A 961 10.54 -2.64 10.71
N ASP A 962 11.18 -1.84 9.86
CA ASP A 962 10.65 -0.70 9.10
C ASP A 962 11.56 -0.43 7.89
N GLY A 963 11.14 0.48 6.99
CA GLY A 963 11.91 0.79 5.78
C GLY A 963 13.17 1.62 6.02
N ASP A 964 13.27 2.33 7.14
CA ASP A 964 14.50 3.02 7.51
C ASP A 964 15.58 2.03 7.93
N ILE A 965 15.30 1.02 8.77
CA ILE A 965 16.29 -0.04 9.07
C ILE A 965 16.69 -0.72 7.76
N TYR A 966 15.71 -1.12 6.94
CA TYR A 966 15.95 -1.83 5.68
C TYR A 966 16.94 -1.10 4.78
N LEU A 967 16.75 0.21 4.58
CA LEU A 967 17.66 1.04 3.78
C LEU A 967 18.99 1.28 4.51
N ARG A 968 18.93 1.65 5.79
CA ARG A 968 20.10 2.06 6.61
C ARG A 968 21.16 0.99 6.74
N ILE A 969 20.78 -0.30 6.71
CA ILE A 969 21.74 -1.41 6.81
C ILE A 969 21.82 -2.28 5.55
N SER A 970 21.16 -1.89 4.46
CA SER A 970 21.17 -2.59 3.16
C SER A 970 22.56 -2.77 2.53
N HIS A 971 23.51 -1.90 2.87
CA HIS A 971 24.88 -1.91 2.34
C HIS A 971 25.84 -2.83 3.11
N LEU A 972 25.41 -3.39 4.26
CA LEU A 972 26.20 -4.32 5.04
C LEU A 972 26.19 -5.73 4.43
N LYS A 973 27.37 -6.35 4.39
CA LYS A 973 27.63 -7.68 3.81
C LYS A 973 27.66 -8.79 4.86
#